data_AF-A0A9D7FA58-F1
#
_entry.id   AF-A0A9D7FA58-F1
#
_cell.length_a   1.000
_cell.length_b   1.000
_cell.length_c   1.000
_cell.angle_alpha   90.00
_cell.angle_beta   90.00
_cell.angle_gamma   90.00
#
_symmetry.space_group_name_H-M   'P 1'
#
loop_
_entity.id
_entity.type
_entity.pdbx_description
1 polymer ?
#
loop_
_entity_poly.entity_id
_entity_poly.type
_entity_poly.pdbx_seq_one_letter_code
_entity_poly.pdbx_strand_id
1 'polypeptide(L)'
;MNGGQVAEKVVVGTLNETTKPLGIGYNPIDGGNWFDGALDELEIYNYALSAVEVAGLFTAQATFPGTPTTLVAHYSLNGDGTDETQFHNDATLDAAAFAVANRHGWGSNALSGAATADNSVALQSDYTTISFWVKPNSFPGSGEVFLLSNGGWQERWKISLPNHAKPVFTTYATSCCSDMDSGAGNELQVGVWSHLVMVHNGTEDKIFLNGVLANTKLTGGALHKTKHPLGIGYDPIDNGSFFDGAIDDVQIYNVALSDSEIADLYDAQNPSPVVSGDLVAYYAFSGNGRDETAYENHASGVNLTGDRFDKSNRAASFDGASTESTQPTPPQLNSIHTTLSFWAKPNSIPATGEVFLASFGGWQERWKVSLPDHAKPVWTTNNSGGISDMDSGAGNELQVGVWTHLVFVHDGAKDLIYMDGVQVAEKVVVGTLNNTTKVLGIGYNPIDGGNWFDGALDEVQIYKVALTASEIADLFAAQSVPPVVVDNETPGAPLNLKGEVSFTNVQLSWLPATDNVGVVAYNVYQDGAIIATTENTDYYVSGLTPLTDYVFGVSALDAEGNESLKTTLGITSGPDETPDIIPPTVPGNLAGNAASNSVLLTWEESTDNTIVAGYVILVDGVLADTVSGITLSYFVSGLDPLTLYTFEVYAFDLAGNDSAPAEVTISTTEPIDAGEPGLVAHYPFEGNANDATPYLNHGVIGGNPVFETATHPFGGQNIKFDGQQDSVLAPNAVHLISDYTTVSFWIRVDQVSADAEAYVLDFGHWDERWKISLPQHLKIVWTTSGNNVQFPLFISDMDSGDGNEMVIGFWWYVTMIHDGTSDIIYVNGQQANIKPVDTELNSTARPLCFGSNPIEGEQYFTGALDNVKIYNKALTGEEVLKLFETGVTGIEELNSALLGYIQDVFPNPATDVLTVLHSLPANQPLLLRVFDMQGRQVDQIQYSQNEVSAGQFTLNVGDYTQGMYSLNFVLGGKNLGSLKFNKH
;
A
#
# COMPACT_ATOMS: atom_id res chain seq x y z
N MET A 1 43.51 -3.25 14.87
CA MET A 1 43.87 -2.61 13.58
C MET A 1 43.55 -3.59 12.48
N ASN A 2 42.84 -3.13 11.44
CA ASN A 2 42.40 -3.97 10.31
C ASN A 2 41.68 -5.25 10.77
N GLY A 3 40.72 -5.11 11.69
CA GLY A 3 39.96 -6.23 12.26
C GLY A 3 40.74 -7.13 13.26
N GLY A 4 42.06 -6.96 13.39
CA GLY A 4 42.89 -7.77 14.29
C GLY A 4 43.23 -7.09 15.62
N GLN A 5 43.26 -7.86 16.71
CA GLN A 5 43.87 -7.44 17.97
C GLN A 5 45.39 -7.35 17.79
N VAL A 6 45.96 -6.17 18.04
CA VAL A 6 47.41 -5.90 17.84
C VAL A 6 48.20 -5.79 19.13
N ALA A 7 47.52 -5.53 20.26
CA ALA A 7 48.12 -5.46 21.59
C ALA A 7 47.05 -5.69 22.66
N GLU A 8 47.47 -6.15 23.83
CA GLU A 8 46.62 -6.28 25.02
C GLU A 8 47.31 -5.61 26.20
N LYS A 9 46.54 -4.85 26.98
CA LYS A 9 46.98 -4.33 28.28
C LYS A 9 45.98 -4.76 29.33
N VAL A 10 46.41 -5.63 30.23
CA VAL A 10 45.57 -6.10 31.35
C VAL A 10 45.41 -4.96 32.35
N VAL A 11 44.18 -4.44 32.47
CA VAL A 11 43.78 -3.44 33.44
C VAL A 11 42.64 -4.01 34.27
N VAL A 12 42.70 -3.85 35.59
CA VAL A 12 41.71 -4.41 36.53
C VAL A 12 40.92 -3.26 37.15
N GLY A 13 39.58 -3.32 37.08
CA GLY A 13 38.67 -2.31 37.63
C GLY A 13 37.74 -1.70 36.58
N THR A 14 36.72 -0.95 37.03
CA THR A 14 35.81 -0.19 36.16
C THR A 14 36.48 1.09 35.66
N LEU A 15 36.07 1.57 34.48
CA LEU A 15 36.44 2.90 34.01
C LEU A 15 35.85 3.96 34.98
N ASN A 16 36.61 5.02 35.29
CA ASN A 16 36.10 6.11 36.12
C ASN A 16 35.14 7.00 35.32
N GLU A 17 34.05 7.43 35.95
CA GLU A 17 33.18 8.47 35.40
C GLU A 17 33.93 9.79 35.18
N THR A 18 33.57 10.53 34.13
CA THR A 18 34.19 11.80 33.77
C THR A 18 33.13 12.84 33.41
N THR A 19 33.39 14.09 33.80
CA THR A 19 32.62 15.28 33.38
C THR A 19 33.35 16.09 32.29
N LYS A 20 34.47 15.56 31.79
CA LYS A 20 35.28 16.21 30.75
C LYS A 20 34.76 15.86 29.36
N PRO A 21 34.86 16.79 28.39
CA PRO A 21 34.40 16.55 27.03
C PRO A 21 35.23 15.45 26.36
N LEU A 22 34.58 14.69 25.48
CA LEU A 22 35.23 13.74 24.58
C LEU A 22 36.01 14.51 23.52
N GLY A 23 37.23 14.06 23.24
CA GLY A 23 38.06 14.57 22.16
C GLY A 23 38.14 13.58 21.01
N ILE A 24 37.73 14.00 19.80
CA ILE A 24 37.86 13.22 18.57
C ILE A 24 38.90 13.94 17.71
N GLY A 25 40.00 13.27 17.38
CA GLY A 25 41.11 13.90 16.65
C GLY A 25 41.89 14.96 17.44
N TYR A 26 41.57 15.21 18.72
CA TYR A 26 42.36 16.08 19.61
C TYR A 26 42.09 15.76 21.09
N ASN A 27 42.97 16.19 22.00
CA ASN A 27 42.74 16.09 23.44
C ASN A 27 42.24 17.45 24.01
N PRO A 28 40.97 17.55 24.45
CA PRO A 28 40.37 18.80 24.93
C PRO A 28 40.80 19.20 26.35
N ILE A 29 41.49 18.33 27.09
CA ILE A 29 41.88 18.56 28.49
C ILE A 29 43.27 19.19 28.57
N ASP A 30 44.22 18.68 27.78
CA ASP A 30 45.63 19.05 27.93
C ASP A 30 46.10 20.12 26.93
N GLY A 31 45.32 20.41 25.87
CA GLY A 31 45.58 21.44 24.87
C GLY A 31 46.88 21.23 24.07
N GLY A 32 46.77 21.08 22.75
CA GLY A 32 47.94 21.15 21.85
C GLY A 32 48.44 19.82 21.30
N ASN A 33 47.66 18.74 21.36
CA ASN A 33 47.92 17.50 20.62
C ASN A 33 46.75 17.22 19.68
N TRP A 34 46.98 17.36 18.38
CA TRP A 34 46.01 17.16 17.31
C TRP A 34 46.42 15.95 16.49
N PHE A 35 45.43 15.15 16.09
CA PHE A 35 45.59 14.14 15.07
C PHE A 35 45.67 14.85 13.70
N ASP A 36 46.74 14.58 12.97
CA ASP A 36 46.95 15.08 11.62
C ASP A 36 46.60 13.95 10.64
N GLY A 37 45.32 13.88 10.27
CA GLY A 37 44.75 12.85 9.40
C GLY A 37 43.23 12.94 9.32
N ALA A 38 42.62 12.14 8.44
CA ALA A 38 41.17 11.99 8.35
C ALA A 38 40.69 10.84 9.25
N LEU A 39 39.56 11.05 9.93
CA LEU A 39 38.80 9.99 10.60
C LEU A 39 37.50 9.82 9.81
N ASP A 40 37.14 8.58 9.58
CA ASP A 40 35.89 8.18 8.94
C ASP A 40 35.24 7.14 9.85
N GLU A 41 33.91 7.16 9.93
CA GLU A 41 33.04 6.39 10.83
C GLU A 41 33.56 6.23 12.29
N LEU A 42 33.00 7.01 13.22
CA LEU A 42 33.34 6.89 14.64
C LEU A 42 32.19 6.32 15.46
N GLU A 43 32.39 5.11 15.98
CA GLU A 43 31.46 4.47 16.90
C GLU A 43 32.07 4.33 18.31
N ILE A 44 31.27 4.58 19.34
CA ILE A 44 31.67 4.48 20.74
C ILE A 44 30.74 3.51 21.45
N TYR A 45 31.30 2.39 21.89
CA TYR A 45 30.56 1.35 22.59
C TYR A 45 30.68 1.53 24.10
N ASN A 46 29.56 1.41 24.80
CA ASN A 46 29.51 1.41 26.27
C ASN A 46 29.91 0.06 26.89
N TYR A 47 30.38 -0.89 26.07
CA TYR A 47 30.91 -2.17 26.48
C TYR A 47 32.19 -2.52 25.70
N ALA A 48 32.96 -3.48 26.21
CA ALA A 48 34.17 -3.93 25.54
C ALA A 48 33.82 -4.91 24.42
N LEU A 49 34.14 -4.55 23.18
CA LEU A 49 33.99 -5.43 22.02
C LEU A 49 34.93 -6.63 22.11
N SER A 50 34.42 -7.82 21.81
CA SER A 50 35.22 -9.02 21.61
C SER A 50 36.05 -8.93 20.31
N ALA A 51 37.09 -9.76 20.20
CA ALA A 51 37.89 -9.82 18.97
C ALA A 51 37.07 -10.20 17.73
N VAL A 52 35.98 -10.96 17.91
CA VAL A 52 35.06 -11.34 16.82
C VAL A 52 34.19 -10.15 16.41
N GLU A 53 33.66 -9.38 17.36
CA GLU A 53 32.89 -8.16 17.07
C GLU A 53 33.75 -7.10 16.38
N VAL A 54 34.99 -6.90 16.84
CA VAL A 54 35.94 -5.99 16.17
C VAL A 54 36.24 -6.44 14.73
N ALA A 55 36.36 -7.75 14.49
CA ALA A 55 36.56 -8.28 13.15
C ALA A 55 35.29 -8.13 12.28
N GLY A 56 34.10 -8.35 12.86
CA GLY A 56 32.81 -8.20 12.19
C GLY A 56 32.53 -6.75 11.79
N LEU A 57 32.75 -5.78 12.69
CA LEU A 57 32.65 -4.36 12.40
C LEU A 57 33.61 -3.95 11.29
N PHE A 58 34.86 -4.41 11.35
CA PHE A 58 35.82 -4.16 10.29
C PHE A 58 35.36 -4.75 8.95
N THR A 59 34.81 -5.96 8.92
CA THR A 59 34.29 -6.55 7.68
C THR A 59 33.08 -5.79 7.14
N ALA A 60 32.14 -5.40 8.00
CA ALA A 60 30.96 -4.64 7.62
C ALA A 60 31.32 -3.26 7.05
N GLN A 61 32.22 -2.53 7.73
CA GLN A 61 32.69 -1.22 7.30
C GLN A 61 33.70 -1.30 6.13
N ALA A 62 34.29 -2.47 5.86
CA ALA A 62 35.18 -2.69 4.71
C ALA A 62 34.42 -2.93 3.39
N THR A 63 33.09 -3.04 3.44
CA THR A 63 32.22 -3.17 2.26
C THR A 63 31.27 -1.99 2.19
N PHE A 64 31.25 -1.29 1.05
CA PHE A 64 30.34 -0.15 0.85
C PHE A 64 28.87 -0.62 1.02
N PRO A 65 28.08 -0.01 1.90
CA PRO A 65 26.76 -0.51 2.29
C PRO A 65 25.65 -0.25 1.26
N GLY A 66 25.91 0.58 0.24
CA GLY A 66 24.93 0.91 -0.80
C GLY A 66 24.79 -0.15 -1.90
N THR A 67 23.59 -0.29 -2.47
CA THR A 67 23.36 -1.15 -3.64
C THR A 67 24.04 -0.50 -4.84
N PRO A 68 24.98 -1.14 -5.56
CA PRO A 68 25.69 -0.49 -6.66
C PRO A 68 24.72 0.04 -7.73
N THR A 69 24.51 1.36 -7.78
CA THR A 69 23.72 2.03 -8.82
C THR A 69 24.61 2.44 -9.98
N THR A 70 24.01 2.65 -11.15
CA THR A 70 24.72 3.15 -12.33
C THR A 70 25.07 4.63 -12.24
N LEU A 71 24.19 5.43 -11.64
CA LEU A 71 24.43 6.83 -11.26
C LEU A 71 25.23 6.86 -9.95
N VAL A 72 26.39 7.50 -9.97
CA VAL A 72 27.36 7.54 -8.85
C VAL A 72 27.58 8.92 -8.26
N ALA A 73 27.10 9.97 -8.92
CA ALA A 73 26.98 11.31 -8.33
C ALA A 73 25.87 12.09 -9.04
N HIS A 74 25.08 12.84 -8.27
CA HIS A 74 24.04 13.73 -8.77
C HIS A 74 24.04 15.05 -8.00
N TYR A 75 24.49 16.13 -8.65
CA TYR A 75 24.44 17.47 -8.11
C TYR A 75 23.40 18.28 -8.88
N SER A 76 22.22 18.45 -8.28
CA SER A 76 21.18 19.36 -8.79
C SER A 76 21.64 20.82 -8.74
N LEU A 77 22.57 21.15 -7.83
CA LEU A 77 23.13 22.49 -7.65
C LEU A 77 22.07 23.53 -7.28
N ASN A 78 21.07 23.08 -6.52
CA ASN A 78 19.97 23.86 -5.99
C ASN A 78 20.38 24.75 -4.80
N GLY A 79 21.47 25.51 -4.96
CA GLY A 79 22.00 26.42 -3.93
C GLY A 79 22.97 25.77 -2.95
N ASP A 80 23.19 24.47 -3.03
CA ASP A 80 24.27 23.75 -2.36
C ASP A 80 25.00 22.83 -3.35
N GLY A 81 25.99 22.09 -2.85
CA GLY A 81 26.76 21.12 -3.64
C GLY A 81 26.48 19.68 -3.22
N THR A 82 25.31 19.39 -2.64
CA THR A 82 25.00 18.03 -2.17
C THR A 82 24.95 17.03 -3.32
N ASP A 83 25.52 15.85 -3.10
CA ASP A 83 25.34 14.68 -3.95
C ASP A 83 24.10 13.91 -3.47
N GLU A 84 23.06 13.90 -4.30
CA GLU A 84 21.78 13.26 -3.99
C GLU A 84 21.82 11.73 -4.11
N THR A 85 22.95 11.16 -4.51
CA THR A 85 23.13 9.71 -4.52
C THR A 85 23.56 9.19 -3.15
N GLN A 86 23.36 7.89 -2.92
CA GLN A 86 23.84 7.17 -1.73
C GLN A 86 25.35 7.25 -1.48
N PHE A 87 26.13 7.78 -2.44
CA PHE A 87 27.59 7.89 -2.32
C PHE A 87 28.03 9.16 -1.62
N HIS A 88 27.14 10.15 -1.45
CA HIS A 88 27.40 11.39 -0.71
C HIS A 88 28.75 12.03 -1.05
N ASN A 89 29.09 12.11 -2.35
CA ASN A 89 30.28 12.82 -2.82
C ASN A 89 30.05 14.35 -2.75
N ASP A 90 29.58 14.85 -1.61
CA ASP A 90 29.15 16.25 -1.47
C ASP A 90 30.26 17.22 -1.88
N ALA A 91 29.91 18.15 -2.75
CA ALA A 91 30.78 19.21 -3.21
C ALA A 91 30.71 20.41 -2.25
N THR A 92 31.87 20.88 -1.82
CA THR A 92 31.99 22.17 -1.13
C THR A 92 32.01 23.28 -2.17
N LEU A 93 31.10 24.25 -2.06
CA LEU A 93 31.09 25.43 -2.92
C LEU A 93 32.22 26.39 -2.54
N ASP A 94 32.91 26.97 -3.55
CA ASP A 94 33.89 28.03 -3.33
C ASP A 94 33.18 29.29 -2.77
N ALA A 95 33.89 30.11 -1.99
CA ALA A 95 33.34 31.32 -1.37
C ALA A 95 32.85 32.36 -2.38
N ALA A 96 33.32 32.30 -3.62
CA ALA A 96 32.87 33.15 -4.72
C ALA A 96 31.68 32.58 -5.50
N ALA A 97 31.27 31.34 -5.21
CA ALA A 97 30.14 30.72 -5.86
C ALA A 97 28.80 31.25 -5.32
N PHE A 98 27.82 31.36 -6.20
CA PHE A 98 26.46 31.77 -5.83
C PHE A 98 25.44 31.09 -6.73
N ALA A 99 24.26 30.88 -6.15
CA ALA A 99 23.16 30.25 -6.85
C ALA A 99 22.54 31.20 -7.88
N VAL A 100 22.17 30.67 -9.04
CA VAL A 100 21.57 31.42 -10.15
C VAL A 100 20.33 30.71 -10.68
N ALA A 101 19.64 31.32 -11.63
CA ALA A 101 18.47 30.70 -12.23
C ALA A 101 18.86 29.58 -13.21
N ASN A 102 18.15 28.45 -13.13
CA ASN A 102 18.34 27.31 -14.02
C ASN A 102 17.78 27.55 -15.44
N ARG A 103 17.75 26.50 -16.26
CA ARG A 103 17.23 26.55 -17.63
C ARG A 103 15.74 26.89 -17.75
N HIS A 104 14.97 26.69 -16.70
CA HIS A 104 13.54 26.99 -16.61
C HIS A 104 13.25 28.37 -16.00
N GLY A 105 14.29 29.10 -15.58
CA GLY A 105 14.17 30.37 -14.88
C GLY A 105 13.82 30.25 -13.40
N TRP A 106 13.95 29.05 -12.82
CA TRP A 106 13.77 28.82 -11.39
C TRP A 106 15.02 29.28 -10.65
N GLY A 107 14.86 30.13 -9.64
CA GLY A 107 15.97 30.78 -8.94
C GLY A 107 16.67 29.84 -7.96
N SER A 108 17.97 30.02 -7.73
CA SER A 108 18.80 29.14 -6.90
C SER A 108 18.85 27.67 -7.34
N ASN A 109 18.60 27.37 -8.62
CA ASN A 109 18.57 26.01 -9.15
C ASN A 109 19.75 25.72 -10.09
N ALA A 110 20.84 26.47 -9.95
CA ALA A 110 22.06 26.31 -10.74
C ALA A 110 23.23 27.01 -10.05
N LEU A 111 24.45 26.58 -10.35
CA LEU A 111 25.68 27.13 -9.79
C LEU A 111 26.36 28.11 -10.76
N SER A 112 26.65 29.33 -10.30
CA SER A 112 27.65 30.20 -10.92
C SER A 112 28.88 30.26 -10.01
N GLY A 113 30.02 29.77 -10.48
CA GLY A 113 31.26 29.67 -9.69
C GLY A 113 31.86 28.27 -9.77
N ALA A 114 32.55 27.87 -8.71
CA ALA A 114 33.22 26.58 -8.62
C ALA A 114 32.80 25.79 -7.38
N ALA A 115 32.87 24.46 -7.48
CA ALA A 115 32.66 23.54 -6.39
C ALA A 115 33.65 22.37 -6.47
N THR A 116 33.97 21.79 -5.31
CA THR A 116 34.95 20.72 -5.17
C THR A 116 34.36 19.57 -4.38
N ALA A 117 34.25 18.39 -4.99
CA ALA A 117 33.88 17.16 -4.31
C ALA A 117 35.11 16.29 -4.07
N ASP A 118 35.21 15.72 -2.87
CA ASP A 118 36.30 14.80 -2.55
C ASP A 118 36.28 13.58 -3.46
N ASN A 119 37.47 13.04 -3.72
CA ASN A 119 37.59 11.88 -4.58
C ASN A 119 37.10 10.61 -3.86
N SER A 120 36.37 9.76 -4.56
CA SER A 120 35.86 8.50 -4.02
C SER A 120 36.06 7.33 -4.98
N VAL A 121 35.93 6.10 -4.47
CA VAL A 121 35.98 4.89 -5.30
C VAL A 121 34.85 4.85 -6.34
N ALA A 122 33.71 5.47 -6.06
CA ALA A 122 32.53 5.48 -6.94
C ALA A 122 32.78 6.32 -8.20
N LEU A 123 33.54 7.42 -8.10
CA LEU A 123 33.93 8.29 -9.22
C LEU A 123 35.03 7.71 -10.12
N GLN A 124 35.56 6.53 -9.77
CA GLN A 124 36.74 5.94 -10.36
C GLN A 124 36.44 4.77 -11.30
N SER A 125 35.25 4.67 -11.87
CA SER A 125 34.87 3.62 -12.83
C SER A 125 35.80 3.49 -14.05
N ASP A 126 35.82 2.32 -14.69
CA ASP A 126 36.63 2.08 -15.90
C ASP A 126 36.00 2.75 -17.15
N TYR A 127 34.69 3.00 -17.10
CA TYR A 127 33.86 3.61 -18.15
C TYR A 127 32.96 4.68 -17.51
N THR A 128 32.52 5.68 -18.27
CA THR A 128 31.69 6.74 -17.67
C THR A 128 30.80 7.45 -18.67
N THR A 129 29.71 8.00 -18.16
CA THR A 129 28.90 9.03 -18.79
C THR A 129 28.81 10.22 -17.86
N ILE A 130 29.06 11.43 -18.37
CA ILE A 130 29.04 12.67 -17.62
C ILE A 130 28.04 13.59 -18.31
N SER A 131 26.90 13.85 -17.67
CA SER A 131 25.81 14.68 -18.16
C SER A 131 25.69 15.94 -17.31
N PHE A 132 25.49 17.10 -17.94
CA PHE A 132 25.24 18.36 -17.23
C PHE A 132 24.67 19.41 -18.17
N TRP A 133 24.02 20.43 -17.60
CA TRP A 133 23.60 21.63 -18.31
C TRP A 133 24.62 22.75 -18.09
N VAL A 134 24.87 23.55 -19.13
CA VAL A 134 25.82 24.66 -19.09
C VAL A 134 25.30 25.90 -19.79
N LYS A 135 25.59 27.08 -19.24
CA LYS A 135 25.32 28.39 -19.84
C LYS A 135 26.53 29.32 -19.72
N PRO A 136 27.34 29.48 -20.78
CA PRO A 136 28.48 30.39 -20.76
C PRO A 136 28.05 31.86 -20.68
N ASN A 137 28.66 32.66 -19.81
CA ASN A 137 28.51 34.12 -19.81
C ASN A 137 29.54 34.79 -20.72
N SER A 138 30.71 34.17 -20.87
CA SER A 138 31.76 34.58 -21.80
C SER A 138 32.62 33.39 -22.24
N PHE A 139 33.48 33.60 -23.23
CA PHE A 139 34.51 32.64 -23.64
C PHE A 139 35.90 33.19 -23.30
N PRO A 140 36.89 32.33 -22.99
CA PRO A 140 38.23 32.79 -22.68
C PRO A 140 38.87 33.50 -23.88
N GLY A 141 39.63 34.58 -23.63
CA GLY A 141 40.33 35.30 -24.70
C GLY A 141 41.46 34.49 -25.35
N SER A 142 42.07 33.56 -24.60
CA SER A 142 43.08 32.61 -25.06
C SER A 142 43.11 31.40 -24.12
N GLY A 143 43.51 30.23 -24.62
CA GLY A 143 43.53 28.99 -23.82
C GLY A 143 42.13 28.39 -23.67
N GLU A 144 41.90 27.71 -22.54
CA GLU A 144 40.66 27.01 -22.20
C GLU A 144 40.29 27.26 -20.73
N VAL A 145 39.00 27.18 -20.43
CA VAL A 145 38.45 27.09 -19.07
C VAL A 145 37.86 25.70 -18.84
N PHE A 146 37.65 25.31 -17.58
CA PHE A 146 37.19 23.96 -17.24
C PHE A 146 35.72 23.98 -16.82
N LEU A 147 34.93 23.10 -17.42
CA LEU A 147 33.55 22.86 -17.01
C LEU A 147 33.53 21.82 -15.89
N LEU A 148 34.21 20.68 -16.10
CA LEU A 148 34.39 19.65 -15.08
C LEU A 148 35.78 19.02 -15.23
N SER A 149 36.41 18.62 -14.12
CA SER A 149 37.72 17.95 -14.13
C SER A 149 37.79 16.90 -13.03
N ASN A 150 38.17 15.67 -13.37
CA ASN A 150 38.45 14.60 -12.41
C ASN A 150 39.77 13.94 -12.81
N GLY A 151 40.88 14.43 -12.26
CA GLY A 151 42.23 13.98 -12.63
C GLY A 151 42.81 14.66 -13.87
N GLY A 152 42.10 15.63 -14.46
CA GLY A 152 42.59 16.42 -15.59
C GLY A 152 42.96 15.59 -16.82
N TRP A 153 43.76 16.19 -17.71
CA TRP A 153 44.34 15.49 -18.86
C TRP A 153 45.51 14.58 -18.46
N GLN A 154 46.03 14.72 -17.24
CA GLN A 154 47.22 14.03 -16.74
C GLN A 154 46.91 12.63 -16.21
N GLU A 155 45.74 12.44 -15.60
CA GLU A 155 45.44 11.21 -14.86
C GLU A 155 44.14 10.53 -15.29
N ARG A 156 43.09 11.23 -15.77
CA ARG A 156 41.81 10.56 -16.02
C ARG A 156 40.91 11.26 -17.04
N TRP A 157 40.16 12.30 -16.69
CA TRP A 157 39.39 13.05 -17.68
C TRP A 157 39.19 14.51 -17.31
N LYS A 158 39.01 15.35 -18.34
CA LYS A 158 38.55 16.73 -18.21
C LYS A 158 37.56 17.09 -19.30
N ILE A 159 36.72 18.08 -19.00
CA ILE A 159 35.81 18.72 -19.92
C ILE A 159 36.12 20.21 -19.90
N SER A 160 36.57 20.75 -21.02
CA SER A 160 37.01 22.14 -21.13
C SER A 160 36.29 22.90 -22.24
N LEU A 161 36.37 24.23 -22.18
CA LEU A 161 35.76 25.15 -23.13
C LEU A 161 36.81 26.18 -23.62
N PRO A 162 37.40 25.97 -24.80
CA PRO A 162 38.32 26.92 -25.41
C PRO A 162 37.63 28.11 -26.07
N ASN A 163 38.42 29.07 -26.57
CA ASN A 163 37.93 30.31 -27.20
C ASN A 163 37.10 30.12 -28.49
N HIS A 164 37.15 28.94 -29.11
CA HIS A 164 36.33 28.59 -30.27
C HIS A 164 34.94 28.06 -29.87
N ALA A 165 34.59 28.08 -28.58
CA ALA A 165 33.28 27.74 -28.03
C ALA A 165 32.82 26.29 -28.26
N LYS A 166 33.71 25.38 -28.68
CA LYS A 166 33.39 23.96 -28.81
C LYS A 166 33.85 23.26 -27.54
N PRO A 167 32.97 22.60 -26.79
CA PRO A 167 33.37 21.83 -25.62
C PRO A 167 34.31 20.71 -26.06
N VAL A 168 35.33 20.48 -25.24
CA VAL A 168 36.39 19.50 -25.47
C VAL A 168 36.31 18.45 -24.39
N PHE A 169 36.30 17.18 -24.80
CA PHE A 169 36.42 16.04 -23.90
C PHE A 169 37.81 15.44 -24.06
N THR A 170 38.57 15.42 -22.97
CA THR A 170 39.89 14.82 -22.91
C THR A 170 39.88 13.62 -21.96
N THR A 171 40.30 12.45 -22.44
CA THR A 171 40.40 11.22 -21.63
C THR A 171 41.81 10.63 -21.64
N TYR A 172 42.20 10.09 -20.48
CA TYR A 172 43.41 9.32 -20.25
C TYR A 172 43.01 7.87 -19.98
N ALA A 173 43.10 7.04 -21.01
CA ALA A 173 42.90 5.60 -20.95
C ALA A 173 44.23 4.84 -21.16
N THR A 174 44.17 3.52 -21.38
CA THR A 174 45.33 2.62 -21.56
C THR A 174 46.40 3.15 -22.53
N SER A 175 46.00 3.91 -23.57
CA SER A 175 46.91 4.73 -24.36
C SER A 175 46.57 6.21 -24.20
N CYS A 176 47.48 6.99 -23.60
CA CYS A 176 47.35 8.44 -23.54
C CYS A 176 47.51 9.09 -24.93
N CYS A 177 46.76 10.12 -25.28
CA CYS A 177 45.55 10.67 -24.64
C CYS A 177 44.59 11.01 -25.77
N SER A 178 43.28 10.92 -25.51
CA SER A 178 42.28 11.38 -26.47
C SER A 178 41.84 12.78 -26.13
N ASP A 179 42.02 13.70 -27.08
CA ASP A 179 41.50 15.06 -27.03
C ASP A 179 40.54 15.28 -28.22
N MET A 180 39.28 15.63 -27.95
CA MET A 180 38.23 15.75 -28.97
C MET A 180 37.30 16.93 -28.68
N ASP A 181 37.11 17.81 -29.66
CA ASP A 181 36.08 18.86 -29.62
C ASP A 181 34.73 18.37 -30.18
N SER A 182 33.67 19.13 -29.94
CA SER A 182 32.31 18.81 -30.43
C SER A 182 32.13 18.87 -31.97
N GLY A 183 33.14 19.24 -32.74
CA GLY A 183 33.04 19.39 -34.20
C GLY A 183 32.46 20.74 -34.66
N ALA A 184 32.48 20.98 -35.97
CA ALA A 184 31.98 22.24 -36.56
C ALA A 184 30.44 22.30 -36.55
N GLY A 185 29.87 23.44 -36.11
CA GLY A 185 28.42 23.63 -36.01
C GLY A 185 27.83 23.27 -34.64
N ASN A 186 28.66 22.80 -33.72
CA ASN A 186 28.29 22.42 -32.34
C ASN A 186 28.97 23.36 -31.31
N GLU A 187 29.17 24.63 -31.69
CA GLU A 187 29.64 25.69 -30.80
C GLU A 187 28.55 26.09 -29.79
N LEU A 188 28.91 26.24 -28.51
CA LEU A 188 28.03 26.81 -27.49
C LEU A 188 27.77 28.31 -27.76
N GLN A 189 26.67 28.82 -27.23
CA GLN A 189 26.29 30.23 -27.34
C GLN A 189 26.28 30.92 -25.98
N VAL A 190 26.77 32.16 -25.93
CA VAL A 190 26.73 32.98 -24.71
C VAL A 190 25.29 33.23 -24.29
N GLY A 191 25.00 33.00 -23.01
CA GLY A 191 23.70 33.23 -22.39
C GLY A 191 22.63 32.20 -22.75
N VAL A 192 22.99 31.10 -23.40
CA VAL A 192 22.06 30.02 -23.79
C VAL A 192 22.42 28.75 -23.03
N TRP A 193 21.42 28.13 -22.39
CA TRP A 193 21.56 26.81 -21.77
C TRP A 193 21.73 25.73 -22.85
N SER A 194 22.65 24.80 -22.64
CA SER A 194 22.88 23.64 -23.50
C SER A 194 23.16 22.41 -22.64
N HIS A 195 22.61 21.28 -23.05
CA HIS A 195 22.87 19.99 -22.41
C HIS A 195 24.08 19.33 -23.05
N LEU A 196 25.08 18.99 -22.23
CA LEU A 196 26.30 18.32 -22.66
C LEU A 196 26.40 16.94 -22.03
N VAL A 197 26.70 15.94 -22.85
CA VAL A 197 26.99 14.59 -22.37
C VAL A 197 28.28 14.06 -22.98
N MET A 198 29.20 13.64 -22.11
CA MET A 198 30.48 13.02 -22.49
C MET A 198 30.46 11.54 -22.12
N VAL A 199 30.79 10.67 -23.07
CA VAL A 199 30.78 9.21 -22.86
C VAL A 199 32.14 8.63 -23.19
N HIS A 200 32.66 7.79 -22.30
CA HIS A 200 33.77 6.90 -22.58
C HIS A 200 33.33 5.45 -22.34
N ASN A 201 33.29 4.64 -23.41
CA ASN A 201 32.78 3.26 -23.36
C ASN A 201 33.88 2.18 -23.41
N GLY A 202 35.15 2.58 -23.33
CA GLY A 202 36.30 1.67 -23.45
C GLY A 202 36.75 1.38 -24.89
N THR A 203 36.01 1.84 -25.89
CA THR A 203 36.36 1.73 -27.32
C THR A 203 36.32 3.08 -28.04
N GLU A 204 35.47 4.00 -27.59
CA GLU A 204 35.22 5.31 -28.19
C GLU A 204 34.95 6.35 -27.10
N ASP A 205 35.34 7.59 -27.38
CA ASP A 205 34.82 8.78 -26.73
C ASP A 205 33.71 9.39 -27.59
N LYS A 206 32.63 9.87 -26.96
CA LYS A 206 31.53 10.57 -27.64
C LYS A 206 31.18 11.86 -26.92
N ILE A 207 30.77 12.87 -27.69
CA ILE A 207 30.20 14.14 -27.21
C ILE A 207 28.79 14.25 -27.79
N PHE A 208 27.80 14.50 -26.93
CA PHE A 208 26.44 14.83 -27.32
C PHE A 208 26.13 16.28 -26.92
N LEU A 209 25.36 16.95 -27.76
CA LEU A 209 24.85 18.29 -27.52
C LEU A 209 23.32 18.25 -27.69
N ASN A 210 22.59 18.63 -26.64
CA ASN A 210 21.13 18.65 -26.61
C ASN A 210 20.50 17.31 -27.06
N GLY A 211 20.95 16.21 -26.47
CA GLY A 211 20.48 14.85 -26.77
C GLY A 211 20.97 14.25 -28.10
N VAL A 212 21.72 15.00 -28.93
CA VAL A 212 22.15 14.55 -30.27
C VAL A 212 23.67 14.33 -30.31
N LEU A 213 24.11 13.23 -30.92
CA LEU A 213 25.54 12.94 -31.11
C LEU A 213 26.22 14.04 -31.93
N ALA A 214 27.16 14.75 -31.31
CA ALA A 214 27.91 15.84 -31.92
C ALA A 214 29.22 15.34 -32.56
N ASN A 215 29.97 14.49 -31.86
CA ASN A 215 31.22 13.92 -32.36
C ASN A 215 31.57 12.57 -31.71
N THR A 216 32.38 11.75 -32.39
CA THR A 216 32.90 10.46 -31.88
C THR A 216 34.35 10.25 -32.31
N LYS A 217 35.14 9.60 -31.45
CA LYS A 217 36.53 9.26 -31.73
C LYS A 217 36.89 7.92 -31.09
N LEU A 218 37.59 7.08 -31.86
CA LEU A 218 38.09 5.80 -31.37
C LEU A 218 39.17 6.02 -30.29
N THR A 219 38.88 5.55 -29.08
CA THR A 219 39.74 5.63 -27.90
C THR A 219 39.57 4.37 -27.07
N GLY A 220 40.54 3.46 -27.14
CA GLY A 220 40.46 2.16 -26.49
C GLY A 220 41.05 2.13 -25.08
N GLY A 221 40.49 1.27 -24.23
CA GLY A 221 41.00 0.95 -22.90
C GLY A 221 40.19 1.55 -21.75
N ALA A 222 40.43 1.10 -20.52
CA ALA A 222 39.78 1.64 -19.34
C ALA A 222 40.37 3.00 -18.95
N LEU A 223 39.53 3.88 -18.37
CA LEU A 223 39.99 5.14 -17.78
C LEU A 223 40.94 4.88 -16.61
N HIS A 224 42.02 5.66 -16.56
CA HIS A 224 42.94 5.64 -15.44
C HIS A 224 42.29 6.20 -14.16
N LYS A 225 42.80 5.80 -13.01
CA LYS A 225 42.34 6.30 -11.70
C LYS A 225 43.07 7.59 -11.35
N THR A 226 42.42 8.49 -10.61
CA THR A 226 43.06 9.69 -10.06
C THR A 226 43.00 9.72 -8.53
N LYS A 227 43.88 10.51 -7.93
CA LYS A 227 43.86 10.87 -6.49
C LYS A 227 43.31 12.28 -6.24
N HIS A 228 43.05 13.04 -7.30
CA HIS A 228 42.60 14.42 -7.21
C HIS A 228 41.08 14.47 -7.05
N PRO A 229 40.55 15.51 -6.38
CA PRO A 229 39.11 15.70 -6.23
C PRO A 229 38.44 15.99 -7.59
N LEU A 230 37.11 15.88 -7.61
CA LEU A 230 36.28 16.33 -8.73
C LEU A 230 36.08 17.85 -8.62
N GLY A 231 36.42 18.58 -9.67
CA GLY A 231 36.13 20.01 -9.80
C GLY A 231 34.95 20.24 -10.74
N ILE A 232 34.01 21.09 -10.29
CA ILE A 232 32.90 21.62 -11.08
C ILE A 232 33.18 23.11 -11.29
N GLY A 233 33.18 23.57 -12.54
CA GLY A 233 33.47 24.94 -12.93
C GLY A 233 34.96 25.34 -12.92
N TYR A 234 35.88 24.42 -12.60
CA TYR A 234 37.32 24.68 -12.59
C TYR A 234 38.16 23.37 -12.60
N ASP A 235 39.49 23.50 -12.70
CA ASP A 235 40.42 22.37 -12.51
C ASP A 235 41.07 22.38 -11.12
N PRO A 236 40.85 21.33 -10.29
CA PRO A 236 41.39 21.27 -8.94
C PRO A 236 42.88 20.93 -8.89
N ILE A 237 43.48 20.44 -9.99
CA ILE A 237 44.90 20.10 -10.03
C ILE A 237 45.76 21.36 -10.07
N ASP A 238 45.46 22.25 -11.01
CA ASP A 238 46.21 23.49 -11.20
C ASP A 238 45.61 24.68 -10.41
N ASN A 239 44.45 24.48 -9.78
CA ASN A 239 43.70 25.47 -9.01
C ASN A 239 43.47 26.78 -9.78
N GLY A 240 43.03 26.66 -11.03
CA GLY A 240 42.89 27.79 -11.96
C GLY A 240 41.94 27.53 -13.12
N SER A 241 41.83 28.51 -14.03
CA SER A 241 41.03 28.44 -15.26
C SER A 241 39.52 28.22 -15.04
N PHE A 242 38.96 29.00 -14.12
CA PHE A 242 37.54 29.03 -13.76
C PHE A 242 36.63 29.36 -14.95
N PHE A 243 35.50 28.67 -15.02
CA PHE A 243 34.44 28.93 -15.98
C PHE A 243 33.62 30.16 -15.58
N ASP A 244 33.41 31.07 -16.54
CA ASP A 244 32.49 32.20 -16.40
C ASP A 244 31.14 31.83 -17.04
N GLY A 245 30.22 31.34 -16.21
CA GLY A 245 28.91 30.86 -16.62
C GLY A 245 28.19 30.12 -15.49
N ALA A 246 27.10 29.45 -15.85
CA ALA A 246 26.33 28.62 -14.94
C ALA A 246 26.39 27.13 -15.32
N ILE A 247 26.43 26.24 -14.33
CA ILE A 247 26.36 24.78 -14.45
C ILE A 247 25.18 24.27 -13.61
N ASP A 248 24.49 23.26 -14.10
CA ASP A 248 23.25 22.73 -13.52
C ASP A 248 23.14 21.21 -13.82
N ASP A 249 22.42 20.46 -12.97
CA ASP A 249 22.10 19.04 -13.12
C ASP A 249 23.31 18.14 -13.49
N VAL A 250 24.39 18.18 -12.70
CA VAL A 250 25.58 17.36 -12.94
C VAL A 250 25.32 15.91 -12.53
N GLN A 251 25.36 15.00 -13.49
CA GLN A 251 25.17 13.56 -13.31
C GLN A 251 26.37 12.77 -13.83
N ILE A 252 26.93 11.91 -12.98
CA ILE A 252 28.05 11.03 -13.33
C ILE A 252 27.62 9.58 -13.19
N TYR A 253 27.76 8.82 -14.27
CA TYR A 253 27.47 7.39 -14.32
C TYR A 253 28.75 6.58 -14.39
N ASN A 254 28.76 5.41 -13.74
CA ASN A 254 29.85 4.44 -13.82
C ASN A 254 29.74 3.50 -15.03
N VAL A 255 28.79 3.77 -15.93
CA VAL A 255 28.55 3.05 -17.19
C VAL A 255 28.53 4.01 -18.37
N ALA A 256 28.71 3.47 -19.57
CA ALA A 256 28.47 4.20 -20.81
C ALA A 256 26.99 4.06 -21.20
N LEU A 257 26.24 5.16 -21.15
CA LEU A 257 24.86 5.20 -21.64
C LEU A 257 24.86 5.13 -23.18
N SER A 258 23.83 4.49 -23.71
CA SER A 258 23.57 4.42 -25.15
C SER A 258 23.06 5.75 -25.72
N ASP A 259 23.19 5.91 -27.03
CA ASP A 259 22.72 7.10 -27.73
C ASP A 259 21.21 7.36 -27.52
N SER A 260 20.39 6.31 -27.34
CA SER A 260 18.96 6.49 -27.03
C SER A 260 18.72 6.90 -25.58
N GLU A 261 19.42 6.28 -24.62
CA GLU A 261 19.32 6.67 -23.21
C GLU A 261 19.72 8.14 -22.99
N ILE A 262 20.67 8.65 -23.77
CA ILE A 262 21.08 10.06 -23.73
C ILE A 262 20.01 10.98 -24.34
N ALA A 263 19.35 10.55 -25.41
CA ALA A 263 18.23 11.29 -25.98
C ALA A 263 17.05 11.33 -24.99
N ASP A 264 16.73 10.20 -24.36
CA ASP A 264 15.69 10.09 -23.33
C ASP A 264 16.03 10.96 -22.11
N LEU A 265 17.30 10.99 -21.69
CA LEU A 265 17.78 11.85 -20.60
C LEU A 265 17.57 13.34 -20.92
N TYR A 266 17.91 13.76 -22.14
CA TYR A 266 17.67 15.13 -22.60
C TYR A 266 16.17 15.45 -22.63
N ASP A 267 15.35 14.58 -23.23
CA ASP A 267 13.90 14.80 -23.34
C ASP A 267 13.21 14.82 -21.97
N ALA A 268 13.75 14.11 -20.98
CA ALA A 268 13.29 14.17 -19.59
C ALA A 268 13.66 15.49 -18.90
N GLN A 269 14.87 16.01 -19.12
CA GLN A 269 15.39 17.19 -18.42
C GLN A 269 15.03 18.53 -19.09
N ASN A 270 14.82 18.55 -20.41
CA ASN A 270 14.62 19.77 -21.19
C ASN A 270 13.28 20.50 -20.96
N PRO A 271 12.12 19.86 -20.76
CA PRO A 271 10.88 20.57 -20.45
C PRO A 271 10.87 21.05 -18.99
N SER A 272 10.27 22.22 -18.73
CA SER A 272 10.04 22.65 -17.34
C SER A 272 9.09 21.69 -16.63
N PRO A 273 9.40 21.25 -15.39
CA PRO A 273 8.52 20.37 -14.66
C PRO A 273 7.12 21.00 -14.47
N VAL A 274 6.08 20.20 -14.66
CA VAL A 274 4.70 20.62 -14.39
C VAL A 274 4.43 20.45 -12.90
N VAL A 275 4.56 21.52 -12.13
CA VAL A 275 4.23 21.52 -10.71
C VAL A 275 2.72 21.75 -10.53
N SER A 276 2.00 20.73 -10.07
CA SER A 276 0.58 20.81 -9.73
C SER A 276 0.36 21.43 -8.36
N GLY A 277 -0.70 22.23 -8.22
CA GLY A 277 -1.09 22.83 -6.94
C GLY A 277 -0.88 24.34 -6.85
N ASP A 278 -1.33 24.90 -5.73
CA ASP A 278 -1.39 26.35 -5.50
C ASP A 278 -0.31 26.89 -4.55
N LEU A 279 0.33 26.02 -3.77
CA LEU A 279 1.47 26.33 -2.93
C LEU A 279 2.73 26.49 -3.80
N VAL A 280 3.39 27.63 -3.69
CA VAL A 280 4.56 28.00 -4.52
C VAL A 280 5.85 28.17 -3.74
N ALA A 281 5.78 28.23 -2.42
CA ALA A 281 6.92 28.13 -1.52
C ALA A 281 6.46 27.64 -0.14
N TYR A 282 7.23 26.75 0.48
CA TYR A 282 6.98 26.26 1.84
C TYR A 282 8.30 26.07 2.59
N TYR A 283 8.52 26.91 3.61
CA TYR A 283 9.67 26.84 4.50
C TYR A 283 9.24 26.26 5.84
N ALA A 284 9.44 24.95 6.00
CA ALA A 284 9.17 24.23 7.24
C ALA A 284 10.24 24.45 8.33
N PHE A 285 11.36 25.08 7.97
CA PHE A 285 12.53 25.31 8.82
C PHE A 285 12.97 24.09 9.64
N SER A 286 12.82 22.91 9.04
CA SER A 286 13.06 21.62 9.70
C SER A 286 14.50 21.18 9.50
N GLY A 287 15.42 21.83 10.21
CA GLY A 287 16.86 21.57 10.14
C GLY A 287 17.60 22.38 9.06
N ASN A 288 16.88 23.03 8.14
CA ASN A 288 17.47 23.84 7.06
C ASN A 288 16.50 24.95 6.60
N GLY A 289 16.89 25.72 5.57
CA GLY A 289 16.07 26.76 4.95
C GLY A 289 15.41 26.35 3.63
N ARG A 290 15.27 25.05 3.35
CA ARG A 290 14.78 24.57 2.04
C ARG A 290 13.30 24.88 1.85
N ASP A 291 12.95 25.03 0.59
CA ASP A 291 11.56 25.10 0.12
C ASP A 291 11.12 23.67 -0.17
N GLU A 292 10.13 23.20 0.57
CA GLU A 292 9.59 21.85 0.51
C GLU A 292 8.65 21.65 -0.70
N THR A 293 8.42 22.68 -1.52
CA THR A 293 7.70 22.54 -2.78
C THR A 293 8.62 22.08 -3.90
N ALA A 294 8.03 21.49 -4.95
CA ALA A 294 8.76 21.10 -6.16
C ALA A 294 9.36 22.28 -6.96
N TYR A 295 9.20 23.52 -6.49
CA TYR A 295 9.85 24.68 -7.07
C TYR A 295 11.22 24.98 -6.45
N GLU A 296 11.54 24.40 -5.29
CA GLU A 296 12.86 24.42 -4.67
C GLU A 296 13.46 25.83 -4.53
N ASN A 297 12.64 26.82 -4.18
CA ASN A 297 13.10 28.19 -3.95
C ASN A 297 13.76 28.25 -2.57
N HIS A 298 14.97 27.72 -2.41
CA HIS A 298 15.61 27.55 -1.11
C HIS A 298 16.12 28.85 -0.48
N ALA A 299 15.98 28.95 0.84
CA ALA A 299 16.25 30.16 1.62
C ALA A 299 17.68 30.16 2.10
N SER A 300 18.37 31.27 1.90
CA SER A 300 19.70 31.48 2.45
C SER A 300 19.62 32.21 3.80
N GLY A 301 20.67 32.10 4.61
CA GLY A 301 20.84 32.90 5.85
C GLY A 301 19.99 32.46 7.05
N VAL A 302 19.49 31.22 7.08
CA VAL A 302 18.57 30.76 8.14
C VAL A 302 19.33 30.35 9.41
N ASN A 303 19.02 30.99 10.53
CA ASN A 303 19.35 30.52 11.88
C ASN A 303 18.15 29.77 12.46
N LEU A 304 18.38 28.64 13.13
CA LEU A 304 17.30 27.76 13.60
C LEU A 304 17.11 27.81 15.13
N THR A 305 15.88 27.60 15.58
CA THR A 305 15.47 27.53 16.99
C THR A 305 14.34 26.51 17.20
N GLY A 306 13.80 26.42 18.41
CA GLY A 306 12.67 25.56 18.75
C GLY A 306 11.36 26.04 18.13
N ASP A 307 10.52 25.11 17.64
CA ASP A 307 9.18 25.40 17.10
C ASP A 307 8.12 25.62 18.20
N ARG A 308 6.86 25.65 17.80
CA ARG A 308 5.67 25.74 18.67
C ARG A 308 5.42 24.53 19.58
N PHE A 309 6.17 23.45 19.37
CA PHE A 309 6.14 22.23 20.18
C PHE A 309 7.45 22.00 20.94
N ASP A 310 8.29 23.04 21.05
CA ASP A 310 9.62 23.02 21.67
C ASP A 310 10.60 22.03 21.01
N LYS A 311 10.34 21.60 19.77
CA LYS A 311 11.28 20.75 19.01
C LYS A 311 12.42 21.62 18.47
N SER A 312 13.63 21.30 18.87
CA SER A 312 14.85 22.02 18.47
C SER A 312 15.11 21.99 16.96
N ASN A 313 15.61 23.11 16.42
CA ASN A 313 15.95 23.31 15.00
C ASN A 313 14.78 23.14 14.04
N ARG A 314 13.58 23.59 14.45
CA ARG A 314 12.33 23.46 13.68
C ARG A 314 11.65 24.80 13.35
N ALA A 315 12.26 25.93 13.68
CA ALA A 315 11.76 27.26 13.34
C ALA A 315 12.93 28.21 13.00
N ALA A 316 12.68 29.24 12.20
CA ALA A 316 13.67 30.28 11.92
C ALA A 316 13.72 31.32 13.06
N SER A 317 14.93 31.69 13.47
CA SER A 317 15.20 32.66 14.54
C SER A 317 15.75 33.96 13.98
N PHE A 318 15.26 35.09 14.48
CA PHE A 318 15.69 36.44 14.11
C PHE A 318 16.01 37.26 15.36
N ASP A 319 17.11 38.00 15.32
CA ASP A 319 17.74 38.67 16.48
C ASP A 319 17.33 40.16 16.64
N GLY A 320 16.47 40.68 15.76
CA GLY A 320 16.09 42.09 15.75
C GLY A 320 17.17 43.06 15.27
N ALA A 321 18.31 42.57 14.79
CA ALA A 321 19.46 43.42 14.48
C ALA A 321 20.14 43.13 13.14
N SER A 322 20.32 41.85 12.79
CA SER A 322 21.15 41.46 11.65
C SER A 322 20.78 40.13 11.00
N THR A 323 20.00 39.30 11.66
CA THR A 323 19.61 38.00 11.10
C THR A 323 18.51 38.19 10.07
N GLU A 324 18.75 37.70 8.86
CA GLU A 324 17.84 37.81 7.73
C GLU A 324 17.88 36.54 6.89
N SER A 325 16.75 36.19 6.27
CA SER A 325 16.70 35.13 5.28
C SER A 325 16.19 35.65 3.94
N THR A 326 16.86 35.27 2.86
CA THR A 326 16.53 35.73 1.51
C THR A 326 16.29 34.60 0.53
N GLN A 327 15.45 34.95 -0.43
CA GLN A 327 14.99 34.10 -1.51
C GLN A 327 15.17 34.78 -2.85
N PRO A 328 15.67 34.08 -3.89
CA PRO A 328 15.60 34.58 -5.26
C PRO A 328 14.19 34.99 -5.67
N THR A 329 14.07 35.65 -6.82
CA THR A 329 12.79 36.15 -7.33
C THR A 329 12.28 35.30 -8.49
N PRO A 330 11.76 34.08 -8.23
CA PRO A 330 11.27 33.21 -9.28
C PRO A 330 9.90 33.71 -9.80
N PRO A 331 9.52 33.39 -11.04
CA PRO A 331 8.29 33.88 -11.65
C PRO A 331 7.01 33.51 -10.88
N GLN A 332 6.96 32.34 -10.24
CA GLN A 332 5.76 31.84 -9.56
C GLN A 332 5.41 32.60 -8.27
N LEU A 333 6.37 33.28 -7.62
CA LEU A 333 6.07 34.18 -6.48
C LEU A 333 5.40 35.49 -6.94
N ASN A 334 5.53 35.84 -8.23
CA ASN A 334 4.90 37.00 -8.87
C ASN A 334 3.49 36.68 -9.40
N SER A 335 2.65 36.07 -8.57
CA SER A 335 1.24 35.82 -8.85
C SER A 335 0.37 37.08 -8.81
N ILE A 336 -0.81 37.05 -9.45
CA ILE A 336 -1.75 38.19 -9.45
C ILE A 336 -2.56 38.31 -8.16
N HIS A 337 -2.72 37.19 -7.43
CA HIS A 337 -3.33 37.05 -6.10
C HIS A 337 -2.35 36.31 -5.19
N THR A 338 -2.52 36.36 -3.87
CA THR A 338 -1.65 35.58 -2.98
C THR A 338 -2.28 35.30 -1.63
N THR A 339 -1.84 34.21 -1.02
CA THR A 339 -2.01 33.94 0.42
C THR A 339 -0.64 33.70 1.01
N LEU A 340 -0.31 34.40 2.09
CA LEU A 340 0.89 34.19 2.90
C LEU A 340 0.46 33.69 4.27
N SER A 341 0.93 32.51 4.67
CA SER A 341 0.65 31.87 5.96
C SER A 341 1.95 31.60 6.70
N PHE A 342 1.99 31.85 8.01
CA PHE A 342 3.11 31.44 8.87
C PHE A 342 2.72 31.52 10.34
N TRP A 343 3.46 30.82 11.19
CA TRP A 343 3.46 31.03 12.63
C TRP A 343 4.50 32.09 13.02
N ALA A 344 4.16 32.96 13.97
CA ALA A 344 5.07 33.96 14.49
C ALA A 344 5.10 33.99 16.02
N LYS A 345 6.29 34.15 16.59
CA LYS A 345 6.52 34.36 18.03
C LYS A 345 7.46 35.53 18.24
N PRO A 346 6.96 36.75 18.51
CA PRO A 346 7.82 37.90 18.77
C PRO A 346 8.53 37.76 20.13
N ASN A 347 9.84 38.02 20.17
CA ASN A 347 10.59 38.14 21.42
C ASN A 347 10.52 39.55 22.00
N SER A 348 10.29 40.54 21.13
CA SER A 348 10.02 41.93 21.53
C SER A 348 9.10 42.63 20.54
N ILE A 349 8.50 43.74 21.00
CA ILE A 349 7.73 44.67 20.15
C ILE A 349 8.61 45.91 19.96
N PRO A 350 8.74 46.46 18.73
CA PRO A 350 9.58 47.63 18.51
C PRO A 350 9.10 48.83 19.34
N ALA A 351 10.03 49.53 19.98
CA ALA A 351 9.70 50.69 20.82
C ALA A 351 9.19 51.90 20.00
N THR A 352 9.61 52.00 18.74
CA THR A 352 9.19 53.01 17.77
C THR A 352 9.32 52.44 16.37
N GLY A 353 8.45 52.85 15.44
CA GLY A 353 8.53 52.43 14.03
C GLY A 353 7.91 51.05 13.81
N GLU A 354 8.38 50.35 12.76
CA GLU A 354 7.92 49.03 12.36
C GLU A 354 9.10 48.11 12.05
N VAL A 355 8.96 46.81 12.35
CA VAL A 355 9.84 45.72 11.90
C VAL A 355 9.12 44.84 10.89
N PHE A 356 9.83 44.01 10.13
CA PHE A 356 9.24 43.24 9.04
C PHE A 356 9.27 41.74 9.31
N LEU A 357 8.11 41.06 9.25
CA LEU A 357 8.05 39.60 9.35
C LEU A 357 8.33 38.97 7.98
N ALA A 358 7.83 39.57 6.91
CA ALA A 358 8.12 39.17 5.53
C ALA A 358 7.93 40.36 4.57
N SER A 359 8.73 40.43 3.50
CA SER A 359 8.62 41.49 2.50
C SER A 359 9.06 41.00 1.13
N PHE A 360 8.20 41.19 0.12
CA PHE A 360 8.52 40.88 -1.27
C PHE A 360 8.15 42.06 -2.15
N GLY A 361 9.15 42.85 -2.56
CA GLY A 361 8.91 44.12 -3.26
C GLY A 361 8.46 45.27 -2.33
N GLY A 362 8.33 45.04 -1.02
CA GLY A 362 7.91 46.06 -0.05
C GLY A 362 6.58 46.72 -0.40
N TRP A 363 6.31 47.88 0.19
CA TRP A 363 5.15 48.69 -0.19
C TRP A 363 5.35 49.38 -1.55
N GLN A 364 6.60 49.51 -2.00
CA GLN A 364 6.99 50.23 -3.22
C GLN A 364 6.63 49.47 -4.49
N GLU A 365 6.77 48.14 -4.49
CA GLU A 365 6.61 47.31 -5.68
C GLU A 365 5.51 46.26 -5.54
N ARG A 366 5.29 45.65 -4.36
CA ARG A 366 4.37 44.51 -4.26
C ARG A 366 3.72 44.28 -2.88
N TRP A 367 4.31 43.58 -1.93
CA TRP A 367 3.68 43.42 -0.60
C TRP A 367 4.69 43.33 0.55
N LYS A 368 4.22 43.64 1.76
CA LYS A 368 4.95 43.40 3.02
C LYS A 368 3.99 43.06 4.16
N VAL A 369 4.50 42.30 5.13
CA VAL A 369 3.94 42.15 6.47
C VAL A 369 4.88 42.81 7.47
N SER A 370 4.39 43.77 8.24
CA SER A 370 5.16 44.46 9.29
C SER A 370 4.50 44.41 10.66
N LEU A 371 5.29 44.64 11.70
CA LEU A 371 4.86 44.73 13.10
C LEU A 371 5.29 46.08 13.68
N PRO A 372 4.35 47.03 13.83
CA PRO A 372 4.63 48.32 14.48
C PRO A 372 4.63 48.26 16.02
N ASP A 373 4.89 49.40 16.65
CA ASP A 373 4.94 49.58 18.11
C ASP A 373 3.63 49.25 18.85
N HIS A 374 2.49 49.28 18.16
CA HIS A 374 1.19 48.86 18.68
C HIS A 374 0.95 47.34 18.59
N ALA A 375 1.95 46.55 18.15
CA ALA A 375 1.91 45.09 18.09
C ALA A 375 0.81 44.47 17.21
N LYS A 376 0.16 45.24 16.33
CA LYS A 376 -0.84 44.71 15.39
C LYS A 376 -0.15 44.46 14.06
N PRO A 377 -0.10 43.21 13.56
CA PRO A 377 0.52 42.96 12.27
C PRO A 377 -0.23 43.70 11.17
N VAL A 378 0.54 44.25 10.23
CA VAL A 378 0.06 45.10 9.15
C VAL A 378 0.30 44.41 7.82
N TRP A 379 -0.77 44.31 7.03
CA TRP A 379 -0.72 43.86 5.65
C TRP A 379 -0.72 45.05 4.71
N THR A 380 0.37 45.21 3.97
CA THR A 380 0.48 46.25 2.94
C THR A 380 0.60 45.60 1.57
N THR A 381 -0.31 45.95 0.65
CA THR A 381 -0.28 45.49 -0.75
C THR A 381 -0.17 46.67 -1.71
N ASN A 382 0.57 46.47 -2.80
CA ASN A 382 0.71 47.39 -3.93
C ASN A 382 0.23 46.66 -5.17
N ASN A 383 -0.93 47.10 -5.65
CA ASN A 383 -1.68 46.47 -6.72
C ASN A 383 -1.96 47.50 -7.84
N SER A 384 -2.62 47.06 -8.89
CA SER A 384 -2.98 47.91 -10.03
C SER A 384 -3.91 49.09 -9.68
N GLY A 385 -4.60 49.03 -8.53
CA GLY A 385 -5.43 50.10 -7.97
C GLY A 385 -4.70 51.06 -7.02
N GLY A 386 -3.43 50.78 -6.67
CA GLY A 386 -2.61 51.58 -5.75
C GLY A 386 -2.18 50.80 -4.51
N ILE A 387 -1.77 51.53 -3.48
CA ILE A 387 -1.27 50.94 -2.22
C ILE A 387 -2.42 50.82 -1.21
N SER A 388 -2.56 49.65 -0.60
CA SER A 388 -3.41 49.39 0.55
C SER A 388 -2.55 49.07 1.77
N ASP A 389 -2.95 49.60 2.92
CA ASP A 389 -2.35 49.33 4.22
C ASP A 389 -3.46 49.02 5.23
N MET A 390 -3.35 47.92 5.98
CA MET A 390 -4.37 47.45 6.93
C MET A 390 -3.75 46.69 8.12
N ASP A 391 -4.07 47.09 9.35
CA ASP A 391 -3.71 46.36 10.57
C ASP A 391 -4.76 45.30 10.96
N SER A 392 -4.41 44.40 11.87
CA SER A 392 -5.27 43.32 12.38
C SER A 392 -6.48 43.77 13.21
N GLY A 393 -6.66 45.07 13.49
CA GLY A 393 -7.76 45.59 14.31
C GLY A 393 -7.48 45.58 15.82
N ALA A 394 -8.42 46.16 16.60
CA ALA A 394 -8.28 46.24 18.06
C ALA A 394 -8.54 44.89 18.74
N GLY A 395 -7.69 44.51 19.70
CA GLY A 395 -7.78 43.23 20.41
C GLY A 395 -7.05 42.07 19.73
N ASN A 396 -6.37 42.35 18.61
CA ASN A 396 -5.63 41.39 17.80
C ASN A 396 -4.13 41.73 17.78
N GLU A 397 -3.62 42.26 18.90
CA GLU A 397 -2.20 42.52 19.13
C GLU A 397 -1.42 41.21 19.37
N LEU A 398 -0.27 41.03 18.73
CA LEU A 398 0.63 39.90 19.01
C LEU A 398 1.21 40.00 20.42
N GLN A 399 1.32 38.85 21.08
CA GLN A 399 1.87 38.75 22.43
C GLN A 399 3.32 38.26 22.39
N VAL A 400 4.19 38.90 23.18
CA VAL A 400 5.59 38.50 23.33
C VAL A 400 5.68 37.07 23.86
N GLY A 401 6.46 36.23 23.19
CA GLY A 401 6.73 34.85 23.58
C GLY A 401 5.61 33.86 23.26
N VAL A 402 4.53 34.30 22.58
CA VAL A 402 3.40 33.45 22.22
C VAL A 402 3.42 33.18 20.72
N TRP A 403 3.31 31.91 20.33
CA TRP A 403 3.11 31.53 18.93
C TRP A 403 1.70 31.89 18.49
N THR A 404 1.58 32.55 17.34
CA THR A 404 0.29 32.92 16.72
C THR A 404 0.34 32.58 15.23
N HIS A 405 -0.69 31.93 14.72
CA HIS A 405 -0.80 31.65 13.29
C HIS A 405 -1.37 32.87 12.58
N LEU A 406 -0.67 33.34 11.55
CA LEU A 406 -1.03 34.53 10.79
C LEU A 406 -1.22 34.18 9.32
N VAL A 407 -2.34 34.60 8.75
CA VAL A 407 -2.60 34.46 7.31
C VAL A 407 -3.04 35.79 6.70
N PHE A 408 -2.40 36.15 5.60
CA PHE A 408 -2.63 37.39 4.85
C PHE A 408 -3.06 37.06 3.43
N VAL A 409 -4.20 37.58 2.99
CA VAL A 409 -4.78 37.26 1.69
C VAL A 409 -4.98 38.53 0.87
N HIS A 410 -4.65 38.46 -0.41
CA HIS A 410 -5.10 39.40 -1.44
C HIS A 410 -5.81 38.63 -2.56
N ASP A 411 -7.13 38.81 -2.68
CA ASP A 411 -7.99 38.06 -3.61
C ASP A 411 -8.35 38.82 -4.90
N GLY A 412 -7.82 40.04 -5.06
CA GLY A 412 -8.10 40.94 -6.17
C GLY A 412 -9.32 41.86 -5.97
N ALA A 413 -10.10 41.64 -4.91
CA ALA A 413 -11.23 42.46 -4.48
C ALA A 413 -11.07 42.99 -3.04
N LYS A 414 -10.34 42.26 -2.19
CA LYS A 414 -10.12 42.50 -0.78
C LYS A 414 -8.71 42.10 -0.34
N ASP A 415 -8.27 42.79 0.70
CA ASP A 415 -7.20 42.36 1.59
C ASP A 415 -7.85 41.78 2.86
N LEU A 416 -7.35 40.64 3.36
CA LEU A 416 -7.84 39.96 4.56
C LEU A 416 -6.69 39.59 5.50
N ILE A 417 -6.94 39.62 6.81
CA ILE A 417 -6.04 39.10 7.84
C ILE A 417 -6.80 38.06 8.67
N TYR A 418 -6.19 36.90 8.86
CA TYR A 418 -6.64 35.85 9.78
C TYR A 418 -5.60 35.64 10.87
N MET A 419 -6.10 35.35 12.07
CA MET A 419 -5.29 34.94 13.22
C MET A 419 -5.88 33.66 13.80
N ASP A 420 -5.05 32.64 14.01
CA ASP A 420 -5.44 31.35 14.56
C ASP A 420 -6.68 30.74 13.85
N GLY A 421 -6.64 30.76 12.52
CA GLY A 421 -7.72 30.25 11.65
C GLY A 421 -8.96 31.15 11.52
N VAL A 422 -9.02 32.30 12.20
CA VAL A 422 -10.22 33.19 12.24
C VAL A 422 -9.95 34.52 11.55
N GLN A 423 -10.86 34.98 10.69
CA GLN A 423 -10.74 36.30 10.04
C GLN A 423 -10.89 37.42 11.08
N VAL A 424 -9.88 38.30 11.18
CA VAL A 424 -9.85 39.40 12.15
C VAL A 424 -9.98 40.79 11.50
N ALA A 425 -9.60 40.94 10.23
CA ALA A 425 -9.72 42.19 9.50
C ALA A 425 -10.01 41.97 8.02
N GLU A 426 -10.73 42.92 7.41
CA GLU A 426 -10.94 43.00 5.96
C GLU A 426 -10.94 44.44 5.45
N LYS A 427 -10.51 44.63 4.21
CA LYS A 427 -10.60 45.91 3.50
C LYS A 427 -10.83 45.67 2.02
N VAL A 428 -11.70 46.49 1.42
CA VAL A 428 -11.96 46.43 -0.03
C VAL A 428 -10.77 47.02 -0.78
N VAL A 429 -10.11 46.19 -1.57
CA VAL A 429 -8.87 46.50 -2.29
C VAL A 429 -8.97 45.85 -3.67
N VAL A 430 -9.39 46.63 -4.67
CA VAL A 430 -9.64 46.13 -6.02
C VAL A 430 -8.42 46.35 -6.90
N GLY A 431 -7.92 45.28 -7.52
CA GLY A 431 -6.76 45.30 -8.40
C GLY A 431 -5.92 44.03 -8.25
N THR A 432 -5.00 43.76 -9.17
CA THR A 432 -4.07 42.62 -9.08
C THR A 432 -2.73 43.07 -8.53
N LEU A 433 -2.01 42.20 -7.80
CA LEU A 433 -0.67 42.52 -7.30
C LEU A 433 0.31 42.85 -8.44
N ASN A 434 1.15 43.85 -8.21
CA ASN A 434 2.22 44.24 -9.13
C ASN A 434 3.43 43.29 -9.00
N ASN A 435 4.22 43.13 -10.07
CA ASN A 435 5.41 42.29 -10.04
C ASN A 435 6.61 43.03 -9.43
N THR A 436 7.52 42.27 -8.81
CA THR A 436 8.80 42.76 -8.27
C THR A 436 9.96 41.94 -8.84
N THR A 437 11.13 42.58 -8.96
CA THR A 437 12.41 41.90 -9.26
C THR A 437 13.30 41.80 -8.01
N LYS A 438 12.80 42.25 -6.85
CA LYS A 438 13.48 42.17 -5.56
C LYS A 438 13.28 40.79 -4.96
N VAL A 439 14.29 40.32 -4.24
CA VAL A 439 14.25 39.09 -3.44
C VAL A 439 13.09 39.12 -2.43
N LEU A 440 12.60 37.94 -2.04
CA LEU A 440 11.72 37.82 -0.87
C LEU A 440 12.61 37.82 0.38
N GLY A 441 12.30 38.68 1.34
CA GLY A 441 12.93 38.72 2.65
C GLY A 441 12.00 38.15 3.71
N ILE A 442 12.54 37.26 4.54
CA ILE A 442 11.89 36.71 5.73
C ILE A 442 12.62 37.26 6.96
N GLY A 443 11.86 37.83 7.90
CA GLY A 443 12.37 38.52 9.09
C GLY A 443 12.95 39.93 8.84
N TYR A 444 12.87 40.45 7.60
CA TYR A 444 13.35 41.79 7.26
C TYR A 444 12.79 42.32 5.92
N ASN A 445 13.10 43.58 5.57
CA ASN A 445 12.79 44.18 4.27
C ASN A 445 14.04 44.36 3.38
N PRO A 446 14.15 43.63 2.25
CA PRO A 446 15.32 43.68 1.37
C PRO A 446 15.45 44.98 0.57
N ILE A 447 14.38 45.78 0.46
CA ILE A 447 14.44 47.05 -0.29
C ILE A 447 15.08 48.16 0.55
N ASP A 448 14.66 48.27 1.81
CA ASP A 448 15.06 49.38 2.67
C ASP A 448 16.33 49.07 3.46
N GLY A 449 16.72 47.79 3.56
CA GLY A 449 17.97 47.36 4.18
C GLY A 449 18.04 47.61 5.70
N GLY A 450 16.92 47.43 6.42
CA GLY A 450 16.84 47.64 7.86
C GLY A 450 15.51 47.20 8.51
N ASN A 451 15.44 47.31 9.84
CA ASN A 451 14.32 46.95 10.73
C ASN A 451 13.98 45.45 10.77
N TRP A 452 14.92 44.66 11.30
CA TRP A 452 14.79 43.22 11.48
C TRP A 452 13.79 42.86 12.58
N PHE A 453 13.07 41.76 12.37
CA PHE A 453 12.19 41.15 13.36
C PHE A 453 13.02 40.53 14.49
N ASP A 454 12.56 40.68 15.73
CA ASP A 454 13.11 39.99 16.90
C ASP A 454 12.11 38.93 17.36
N GLY A 455 12.37 37.67 17.03
CA GLY A 455 11.41 36.59 17.23
C GLY A 455 11.72 35.34 16.43
N ALA A 456 10.74 34.44 16.38
CA ALA A 456 10.79 33.23 15.57
C ALA A 456 9.63 33.18 14.56
N LEU A 457 9.90 32.62 13.39
CA LEU A 457 8.90 32.32 12.36
C LEU A 457 8.97 30.82 12.02
N ASP A 458 7.82 30.23 11.73
CA ASP A 458 7.70 28.81 11.42
C ASP A 458 6.59 28.59 10.36
N GLU A 459 6.67 27.49 9.61
CA GLU A 459 5.70 27.09 8.56
C GLU A 459 5.40 28.19 7.53
N VAL A 460 6.42 28.87 7.00
CA VAL A 460 6.19 29.99 6.06
C VAL A 460 5.76 29.45 4.70
N GLN A 461 4.50 29.68 4.35
CA GLN A 461 3.85 29.17 3.14
C GLN A 461 3.31 30.31 2.27
N ILE A 462 3.57 30.24 0.97
CA ILE A 462 3.09 31.21 -0.02
C ILE A 462 2.28 30.47 -1.08
N TYR A 463 1.05 30.91 -1.28
CA TYR A 463 0.15 30.41 -2.32
C TYR A 463 0.00 31.46 -3.42
N LYS A 464 -0.08 31.00 -4.68
CA LYS A 464 -0.36 31.86 -5.84
C LYS A 464 -1.84 32.24 -5.99
N VAL A 465 -2.68 31.74 -5.09
CA VAL A 465 -4.14 31.96 -5.04
C VAL A 465 -4.56 32.56 -3.70
N ALA A 466 -5.79 33.06 -3.64
CA ALA A 466 -6.46 33.39 -2.39
C ALA A 466 -7.12 32.14 -1.81
N LEU A 467 -6.65 31.69 -0.65
CA LEU A 467 -7.30 30.61 0.08
C LEU A 467 -8.63 31.09 0.68
N THR A 468 -9.59 30.18 0.72
CA THR A 468 -10.88 30.39 1.36
C THR A 468 -10.77 30.34 2.89
N ALA A 469 -11.76 30.90 3.59
CA ALA A 469 -11.81 30.84 5.05
C ALA A 469 -11.82 29.39 5.59
N SER A 470 -12.40 28.44 4.87
CA SER A 470 -12.39 27.02 5.26
C SER A 470 -10.99 26.43 5.15
N GLU A 471 -10.32 26.63 4.01
CA GLU A 471 -8.96 26.14 3.80
C GLU A 471 -7.97 26.72 4.81
N ILE A 472 -8.14 27.99 5.21
CA ILE A 472 -7.33 28.63 6.24
C ILE A 472 -7.61 28.03 7.62
N ALA A 473 -8.87 27.73 7.96
CA ALA A 473 -9.22 27.07 9.20
C ALA A 473 -8.67 25.63 9.26
N ASP A 474 -8.73 24.90 8.15
CA ASP A 474 -8.16 23.55 8.02
C ASP A 474 -6.64 23.58 8.13
N LEU A 475 -5.99 24.55 7.49
CA LEU A 475 -4.54 24.77 7.58
C LEU A 475 -4.10 25.03 9.02
N PHE A 476 -4.81 25.92 9.72
CA PHE A 476 -4.56 26.20 11.14
C PHE A 476 -4.74 24.95 12.01
N ALA A 477 -5.84 24.20 11.81
CA ALA A 477 -6.12 23.00 12.58
C ALA A 477 -5.03 21.94 12.39
N ALA A 478 -4.59 21.72 11.15
CA ALA A 478 -3.52 20.79 10.81
C ALA A 478 -2.18 21.18 11.45
N GLN A 479 -1.83 22.47 11.42
CA GLN A 479 -0.57 22.96 11.99
C GLN A 479 -0.61 23.12 13.53
N SER A 480 -1.79 23.15 14.15
CA SER A 480 -1.90 23.35 15.61
C SER A 480 -1.58 22.12 16.44
N VAL A 481 -1.45 20.95 15.82
CA VAL A 481 -1.07 19.69 16.48
C VAL A 481 0.33 19.26 16.04
N PRO A 482 1.12 18.60 16.91
CA PRO A 482 2.41 18.05 16.49
C PRO A 482 2.20 17.08 15.32
N PRO A 483 3.06 17.11 14.28
CA PRO A 483 3.02 16.09 13.23
C PRO A 483 3.16 14.71 13.87
N VAL A 484 2.28 13.78 13.49
CA VAL A 484 2.47 12.36 13.80
C VAL A 484 3.75 11.94 13.07
N VAL A 485 4.77 11.56 13.83
CA VAL A 485 5.97 10.96 13.23
C VAL A 485 5.53 9.57 12.83
N VAL A 486 5.19 9.38 11.56
CA VAL A 486 4.97 8.04 11.03
C VAL A 486 6.35 7.46 10.83
N ASP A 487 6.68 6.43 11.60
CA ASP A 487 7.91 5.71 11.38
C ASP A 487 7.78 4.84 10.14
N ASN A 488 8.65 5.09 9.16
CA ASN A 488 8.75 4.32 7.93
C ASN A 488 10.13 3.66 7.80
N GLU A 489 11.02 3.85 8.77
CA GLU A 489 12.32 3.21 8.80
C GLU A 489 12.16 1.84 9.48
N THR A 490 12.73 0.80 8.86
CA THR A 490 12.71 -0.53 9.45
C THR A 490 13.76 -0.60 10.57
N PRO A 491 13.51 -1.34 11.66
CA PRO A 491 14.53 -1.63 12.65
C PRO A 491 15.80 -2.26 12.07
N GLY A 492 16.90 -2.13 12.79
CA GLY A 492 18.11 -2.89 12.50
C GLY A 492 17.87 -4.40 12.65
N ALA A 493 18.58 -5.22 11.87
CA ALA A 493 18.52 -6.67 12.03
C ALA A 493 19.04 -7.10 13.43
N PRO A 494 18.36 -8.01 14.15
CA PRO A 494 18.82 -8.50 15.45
C PRO A 494 20.23 -9.09 15.36
N LEU A 495 21.14 -8.64 16.21
CA LEU A 495 22.54 -9.08 16.15
C LEU A 495 22.80 -10.29 17.08
N ASN A 496 23.86 -11.04 16.78
CA ASN A 496 24.38 -12.10 17.64
C ASN A 496 23.37 -13.22 17.95
N LEU A 497 22.57 -13.63 16.96
CA LEU A 497 21.71 -14.81 17.07
C LEU A 497 22.57 -16.05 17.38
N LYS A 498 22.25 -16.72 18.49
CA LYS A 498 22.87 -17.96 18.96
C LYS A 498 21.79 -18.99 19.24
N GLY A 499 22.15 -20.27 19.17
CA GLY A 499 21.31 -21.37 19.61
C GLY A 499 22.09 -22.43 20.37
N GLU A 500 21.53 -22.87 21.51
CA GLU A 500 22.06 -23.96 22.32
C GLU A 500 21.21 -25.22 22.11
N VAL A 501 21.80 -26.28 21.54
CA VAL A 501 21.12 -27.53 21.23
C VAL A 501 21.07 -28.46 22.45
N SER A 502 19.88 -28.97 22.76
CA SER A 502 19.66 -30.02 23.75
C SER A 502 18.67 -31.06 23.19
N PHE A 503 19.21 -32.17 22.69
CA PHE A 503 18.45 -33.21 21.98
C PHE A 503 17.61 -32.59 20.85
N THR A 504 16.31 -32.81 20.85
CA THR A 504 15.34 -32.29 19.89
C THR A 504 14.89 -30.85 20.18
N ASN A 505 15.65 -30.08 20.96
CA ASN A 505 15.31 -28.71 21.35
C ASN A 505 16.48 -27.74 21.15
N VAL A 506 16.17 -26.47 20.91
CA VAL A 506 17.14 -25.38 20.73
C VAL A 506 16.68 -24.16 21.52
N GLN A 507 17.52 -23.65 22.42
CA GLN A 507 17.33 -22.34 23.04
C GLN A 507 18.01 -21.27 22.18
N LEU A 508 17.23 -20.40 21.56
CA LEU A 508 17.72 -19.24 20.81
C LEU A 508 17.88 -18.02 21.71
N SER A 509 18.86 -17.17 21.41
CA SER A 509 19.06 -15.86 22.05
C SER A 509 19.76 -14.89 21.09
N TRP A 510 19.42 -13.60 21.16
CA TRP A 510 20.03 -12.54 20.36
C TRP A 510 20.19 -11.26 21.20
N LEU A 511 20.85 -10.25 20.64
CA LEU A 511 20.92 -8.92 21.23
C LEU A 511 19.71 -8.08 20.80
N PRO A 512 19.20 -7.18 21.66
CA PRO A 512 18.14 -6.26 21.26
C PRO A 512 18.54 -5.48 20.00
N ALA A 513 17.64 -5.40 19.03
CA ALA A 513 17.85 -4.52 17.88
C ALA A 513 17.50 -3.08 18.24
N THR A 514 17.96 -2.15 17.41
CA THR A 514 17.75 -0.71 17.58
C THR A 514 16.98 -0.15 16.41
N ASP A 515 16.24 0.91 16.69
CA ASP A 515 15.38 1.60 15.76
C ASP A 515 15.29 3.10 16.16
N ASN A 516 14.91 3.97 15.23
CA ASN A 516 14.79 5.41 15.43
C ASN A 516 13.63 5.80 16.36
N VAL A 517 12.54 5.01 16.41
CA VAL A 517 11.42 5.21 17.35
C VAL A 517 11.36 4.08 18.39
N GLY A 518 11.70 2.86 18.01
CA GLY A 518 11.96 1.76 18.93
C GLY A 518 11.41 0.40 18.47
N VAL A 519 12.08 -0.67 18.90
CA VAL A 519 11.67 -2.05 18.62
C VAL A 519 10.65 -2.51 19.67
N VAL A 520 9.52 -3.07 19.21
CA VAL A 520 8.45 -3.58 20.07
C VAL A 520 8.39 -5.11 20.13
N ALA A 521 8.86 -5.80 19.10
CA ALA A 521 8.83 -7.27 19.05
C ALA A 521 9.87 -7.86 18.09
N TYR A 522 10.00 -9.18 18.09
CA TYR A 522 10.86 -9.95 17.19
C TYR A 522 10.08 -11.11 16.57
N ASN A 523 10.15 -11.26 15.24
CA ASN A 523 9.69 -12.48 14.59
C ASN A 523 10.82 -13.52 14.60
N VAL A 524 10.51 -14.73 15.06
CA VAL A 524 11.40 -15.89 15.06
C VAL A 524 10.99 -16.81 13.93
N TYR A 525 11.96 -17.26 13.15
CA TYR A 525 11.80 -18.07 11.96
C TYR A 525 12.46 -19.44 12.13
N GLN A 526 11.85 -20.46 11.53
CA GLN A 526 12.45 -21.77 11.29
C GLN A 526 12.25 -22.12 9.82
N ASP A 527 13.35 -22.38 9.11
CA ASP A 527 13.40 -22.71 7.68
C ASP A 527 12.63 -21.71 6.79
N GLY A 528 12.66 -20.43 7.19
CA GLY A 528 12.03 -19.32 6.48
C GLY A 528 10.59 -19.01 6.88
N ALA A 529 9.92 -19.87 7.65
CA ALA A 529 8.57 -19.63 8.19
C ALA A 529 8.62 -19.00 9.58
N ILE A 530 7.73 -18.05 9.89
CA ILE A 530 7.59 -17.48 11.24
C ILE A 530 6.99 -18.56 12.15
N ILE A 531 7.67 -18.86 13.25
CA ILE A 531 7.21 -19.79 14.29
C ILE A 531 6.75 -19.08 15.56
N ALA A 532 7.14 -17.81 15.76
CA ALA A 532 6.69 -17.00 16.88
C ALA A 532 6.97 -15.51 16.68
N THR A 533 6.27 -14.68 17.43
CA THR A 533 6.60 -13.26 17.66
C THR A 533 6.74 -13.05 19.16
N THR A 534 7.85 -12.43 19.62
CA THR A 534 8.17 -12.28 21.04
C THR A 534 8.72 -10.89 21.35
N GLU A 535 8.39 -10.34 22.52
CA GLU A 535 9.01 -9.10 23.04
C GLU A 535 10.39 -9.36 23.68
N ASN A 536 10.69 -10.63 23.99
CA ASN A 536 11.96 -11.03 24.61
C ASN A 536 13.06 -11.25 23.55
N THR A 537 14.32 -11.15 23.96
CA THR A 537 15.49 -11.41 23.09
C THR A 537 15.97 -12.86 23.13
N ASP A 538 15.05 -13.78 23.42
CA ASP A 538 15.28 -15.21 23.46
C ASP A 538 13.99 -15.96 23.11
N TYR A 539 14.16 -17.20 22.64
CA TYR A 539 13.05 -18.07 22.30
C TYR A 539 13.44 -19.55 22.39
N TYR A 540 12.59 -20.39 22.98
CA TYR A 540 12.82 -21.83 23.12
C TYR A 540 12.06 -22.59 22.04
N VAL A 541 12.78 -23.33 21.20
CA VAL A 541 12.23 -24.19 20.16
C VAL A 541 12.32 -25.65 20.61
N SER A 542 11.21 -26.38 20.58
CA SER A 542 11.14 -27.78 21.00
C SER A 542 10.54 -28.68 19.94
N GLY A 543 10.81 -29.99 20.02
CA GLY A 543 10.19 -30.99 19.14
C GLY A 543 10.78 -31.04 17.72
N LEU A 544 12.04 -30.66 17.57
CA LEU A 544 12.77 -30.76 16.30
C LEU A 544 13.06 -32.22 15.95
N THR A 545 12.97 -32.56 14.66
CA THR A 545 13.38 -33.87 14.16
C THR A 545 14.83 -34.12 14.53
N PRO A 546 15.19 -35.27 15.13
CA PRO A 546 16.56 -35.56 15.56
C PRO A 546 17.57 -35.49 14.40
N LEU A 547 18.80 -35.08 14.70
CA LEU A 547 19.93 -35.06 13.75
C LEU A 547 19.62 -34.36 12.41
N THR A 548 18.77 -33.33 12.44
CA THR A 548 18.28 -32.61 11.26
C THR A 548 18.82 -31.19 11.25
N ASP A 549 19.21 -30.70 10.07
CA ASP A 549 19.68 -29.33 9.88
C ASP A 549 18.49 -28.38 9.76
N TYR A 550 18.49 -27.33 10.57
CA TYR A 550 17.52 -26.25 10.59
C TYR A 550 18.20 -24.91 10.35
N VAL A 551 17.50 -23.98 9.72
CA VAL A 551 17.90 -22.56 9.63
C VAL A 551 16.94 -21.74 10.47
N PHE A 552 17.42 -21.27 11.63
CA PHE A 552 16.68 -20.31 12.44
C PHE A 552 16.94 -18.89 11.95
N GLY A 553 15.94 -18.03 11.99
CA GLY A 553 16.07 -16.61 11.67
C GLY A 553 15.39 -15.74 12.72
N VAL A 554 15.85 -14.50 12.90
CA VAL A 554 15.14 -13.51 13.72
C VAL A 554 15.17 -12.15 13.01
N SER A 555 14.04 -11.44 12.99
CA SER A 555 13.91 -10.03 12.61
C SER A 555 13.29 -9.23 13.76
N ALA A 556 13.44 -7.92 13.74
CA ALA A 556 12.84 -6.98 14.66
C ALA A 556 11.65 -6.26 14.02
N LEU A 557 10.67 -5.88 14.84
CA LEU A 557 9.47 -5.13 14.48
C LEU A 557 9.42 -3.84 15.32
N ASP A 558 9.05 -2.73 14.69
CA ASP A 558 8.68 -1.50 15.39
C ASP A 558 7.16 -1.43 15.67
N ALA A 559 6.72 -0.32 16.27
CA ALA A 559 5.32 -0.11 16.65
C ALA A 559 4.39 0.11 15.44
N GLU A 560 4.93 0.51 14.30
CA GLU A 560 4.25 0.80 13.04
C GLU A 560 4.14 -0.45 12.15
N GLY A 561 4.85 -1.53 12.50
CA GLY A 561 4.83 -2.82 11.83
C GLY A 561 5.91 -2.99 10.75
N ASN A 562 6.91 -2.10 10.69
CA ASN A 562 8.05 -2.25 9.80
C ASN A 562 8.97 -3.36 10.32
N GLU A 563 9.41 -4.23 9.41
CA GLU A 563 10.21 -5.41 9.75
C GLU A 563 11.65 -5.29 9.23
N SER A 564 12.62 -5.58 10.09
CA SER A 564 14.04 -5.59 9.73
C SER A 564 14.41 -6.71 8.74
N LEU A 565 15.63 -6.63 8.19
CA LEU A 565 16.28 -7.81 7.63
C LEU A 565 16.44 -8.93 8.68
N LYS A 566 16.51 -10.18 8.21
CA LYS A 566 16.61 -11.38 9.05
C LYS A 566 18.06 -11.73 9.32
N THR A 567 18.40 -11.97 10.58
CA THR A 567 19.65 -12.63 10.96
C THR A 567 19.42 -14.13 11.05
N THR A 568 20.20 -14.93 10.32
CA THR A 568 20.01 -16.38 10.24
C THR A 568 21.14 -17.17 10.90
N LEU A 569 20.81 -18.34 11.47
CA LEU A 569 21.72 -19.28 12.10
C LEU A 569 21.37 -20.72 11.71
N GLY A 570 22.32 -21.44 11.10
CA GLY A 570 22.19 -22.87 10.82
C GLY A 570 22.55 -23.72 12.04
N ILE A 571 21.67 -24.64 12.43
CA ILE A 571 21.82 -25.53 13.60
C ILE A 571 21.39 -26.95 13.23
N THR A 572 22.20 -27.95 13.58
CA THR A 572 21.77 -29.36 13.56
C THR A 572 21.19 -29.74 14.92
N SER A 573 19.96 -30.26 14.97
CA SER A 573 19.37 -30.79 16.20
C SER A 573 20.14 -32.01 16.74
N GLY A 574 20.02 -32.27 18.04
CA GLY A 574 20.63 -33.43 18.69
C GLY A 574 19.88 -34.74 18.43
N PRO A 575 20.44 -35.89 18.86
CA PRO A 575 19.71 -37.17 18.83
C PRO A 575 18.53 -37.17 19.79
N ASP A 576 17.54 -38.03 19.56
CA ASP A 576 16.45 -38.30 20.51
C ASP A 576 16.97 -39.08 21.74
N GLU A 577 16.38 -38.89 22.92
CA GLU A 577 16.75 -39.67 24.12
C GLU A 577 16.31 -41.15 24.00
N THR A 578 15.31 -41.47 23.16
CA THR A 578 14.93 -42.85 22.76
C THR A 578 14.21 -42.89 21.40
N PRO A 579 14.74 -43.52 20.32
CA PRO A 579 14.02 -43.60 19.04
C PRO A 579 12.74 -44.43 19.15
N ASP A 580 11.61 -43.86 18.68
CA ASP A 580 10.34 -44.56 18.58
C ASP A 580 10.32 -45.55 17.40
N ILE A 581 9.79 -46.74 17.64
CA ILE A 581 9.75 -47.87 16.69
C ILE A 581 8.38 -48.58 16.67
N ILE A 582 7.39 -48.05 17.39
CA ILE A 582 6.07 -48.64 17.50
C ILE A 582 5.14 -47.86 16.57
N PRO A 583 4.49 -48.50 15.58
CA PRO A 583 3.56 -47.80 14.68
C PRO A 583 2.22 -47.44 15.34
N PRO A 584 1.50 -46.43 14.80
CA PRO A 584 0.13 -46.11 15.19
C PRO A 584 -0.85 -47.28 15.01
N THR A 585 -1.99 -47.22 15.71
CA THR A 585 -3.11 -48.14 15.46
C THR A 585 -3.77 -47.87 14.10
N VAL A 586 -4.38 -48.89 13.50
CA VAL A 586 -5.19 -48.76 12.28
C VAL A 586 -6.36 -47.78 12.51
N PRO A 587 -6.68 -46.88 11.57
CA PRO A 587 -7.86 -46.01 11.67
C PRO A 587 -9.14 -46.84 11.92
N GLY A 588 -9.93 -46.44 12.91
CA GLY A 588 -11.14 -47.16 13.28
C GLY A 588 -12.30 -46.86 12.32
N ASN A 589 -13.23 -47.80 12.15
CA ASN A 589 -14.55 -47.56 11.53
C ASN A 589 -14.56 -46.75 10.21
N LEU A 590 -13.58 -46.98 9.32
CA LEU A 590 -13.56 -46.34 8.00
C LEU A 590 -14.87 -46.62 7.25
N ALA A 591 -15.55 -45.55 6.87
CA ALA A 591 -16.79 -45.56 6.11
C ALA A 591 -16.77 -44.44 5.06
N GLY A 592 -17.71 -44.49 4.11
CA GLY A 592 -17.90 -43.39 3.18
C GLY A 592 -19.33 -43.26 2.66
N ASN A 593 -19.68 -42.05 2.26
CA ASN A 593 -20.97 -41.69 1.69
C ASN A 593 -20.78 -41.22 0.24
N ALA A 594 -21.47 -41.86 -0.71
CA ALA A 594 -21.21 -41.67 -2.14
C ALA A 594 -22.22 -40.76 -2.84
N ALA A 595 -21.69 -39.84 -3.64
CA ALA A 595 -22.41 -39.12 -4.67
C ALA A 595 -22.17 -39.76 -6.05
N SER A 596 -22.66 -39.10 -7.10
CA SER A 596 -22.45 -39.55 -8.46
C SER A 596 -21.01 -39.37 -8.95
N ASN A 597 -20.25 -38.46 -8.36
CA ASN A 597 -18.87 -38.17 -8.79
C ASN A 597 -17.92 -37.88 -7.62
N SER A 598 -18.33 -38.22 -6.41
CA SER A 598 -17.53 -37.98 -5.21
C SER A 598 -17.90 -38.94 -4.08
N VAL A 599 -17.02 -39.07 -3.10
CA VAL A 599 -17.23 -39.82 -1.86
C VAL A 599 -16.67 -39.01 -0.69
N LEU A 600 -17.47 -38.82 0.37
CA LEU A 600 -16.98 -38.32 1.65
C LEU A 600 -16.61 -39.50 2.55
N LEU A 601 -15.32 -39.65 2.86
CA LEU A 601 -14.79 -40.65 3.78
C LEU A 601 -14.79 -40.11 5.22
N THR A 602 -15.02 -41.00 6.19
CA THR A 602 -14.92 -40.72 7.62
C THR A 602 -14.31 -41.91 8.35
N TRP A 603 -13.49 -41.66 9.37
CA TRP A 603 -12.90 -42.69 10.23
C TRP A 603 -12.77 -42.21 11.69
N GLU A 604 -12.54 -43.14 12.60
CA GLU A 604 -12.22 -42.87 14.01
C GLU A 604 -10.70 -42.76 14.21
N GLU A 605 -10.32 -41.97 15.22
CA GLU A 605 -8.93 -41.64 15.53
C GLU A 605 -8.04 -42.88 15.74
N SER A 606 -6.82 -42.80 15.21
CA SER A 606 -5.71 -43.68 15.57
C SER A 606 -5.04 -43.22 16.85
N THR A 607 -4.39 -44.13 17.57
CA THR A 607 -3.57 -43.84 18.76
C THR A 607 -2.15 -44.34 18.55
N ASP A 608 -1.20 -43.69 19.21
CA ASP A 608 0.21 -44.05 19.18
C ASP A 608 0.85 -43.84 20.57
N ASN A 609 2.02 -44.44 20.83
CA ASN A 609 2.75 -44.25 22.09
C ASN A 609 3.48 -42.91 22.19
N THR A 610 3.71 -42.21 21.08
CA THR A 610 4.18 -40.82 21.07
C THR A 610 3.15 -39.89 20.46
N ILE A 611 2.93 -39.94 19.15
CA ILE A 611 1.99 -39.06 18.43
C ILE A 611 1.63 -39.62 17.05
N VAL A 612 0.36 -39.51 16.67
CA VAL A 612 -0.07 -39.74 15.28
C VAL A 612 0.18 -38.46 14.47
N ALA A 613 1.07 -38.53 13.49
CA ALA A 613 1.44 -37.38 12.66
C ALA A 613 0.38 -37.09 11.59
N GLY A 614 -0.22 -38.13 11.00
CA GLY A 614 -1.21 -37.96 9.94
C GLY A 614 -1.84 -39.25 9.43
N TYR A 615 -2.67 -39.10 8.40
CA TYR A 615 -3.29 -40.19 7.66
C TYR A 615 -2.99 -40.06 6.16
N VAL A 616 -2.77 -41.19 5.50
CA VAL A 616 -2.62 -41.28 4.04
C VAL A 616 -3.88 -41.92 3.47
N ILE A 617 -4.47 -41.29 2.44
CA ILE A 617 -5.69 -41.73 1.75
C ILE A 617 -5.33 -42.21 0.35
N LEU A 618 -5.79 -43.40 -0.03
CA LEU A 618 -5.61 -43.98 -1.36
C LEU A 618 -6.97 -44.26 -2.02
N VAL A 619 -7.04 -44.09 -3.34
CA VAL A 619 -8.16 -44.51 -4.21
C VAL A 619 -7.64 -45.52 -5.22
N ASP A 620 -8.15 -46.74 -5.17
CA ASP A 620 -7.69 -47.89 -5.97
C ASP A 620 -6.15 -48.08 -5.93
N GLY A 621 -5.57 -47.90 -4.73
CA GLY A 621 -4.13 -48.03 -4.48
C GLY A 621 -3.28 -46.86 -4.99
N VAL A 622 -3.89 -45.77 -5.47
CA VAL A 622 -3.20 -44.54 -5.87
C VAL A 622 -3.38 -43.49 -4.78
N LEU A 623 -2.31 -42.78 -4.41
CA LEU A 623 -2.35 -41.72 -3.40
C LEU A 623 -3.35 -40.64 -3.83
N ALA A 624 -4.39 -40.45 -3.02
CA ALA A 624 -5.30 -39.33 -3.16
C ALA A 624 -4.75 -38.13 -2.40
N ASP A 625 -4.43 -38.29 -1.11
CA ASP A 625 -3.86 -37.21 -0.29
C ASP A 625 -3.24 -37.71 1.03
N THR A 626 -2.53 -36.81 1.74
CA THR A 626 -2.02 -36.99 3.10
C THR A 626 -2.51 -35.86 4.01
N VAL A 627 -3.25 -36.20 5.07
CA VAL A 627 -3.88 -35.24 5.98
C VAL A 627 -3.31 -35.31 7.40
N SER A 628 -3.56 -34.28 8.19
CA SER A 628 -3.07 -34.18 9.58
C SER A 628 -3.66 -35.25 10.52
N GLY A 629 -2.97 -35.52 11.64
CA GLY A 629 -3.39 -36.54 12.62
C GLY A 629 -4.71 -36.26 13.33
N ILE A 630 -5.23 -35.03 13.22
CA ILE A 630 -6.54 -34.63 13.78
C ILE A 630 -7.67 -34.68 12.73
N THR A 631 -7.35 -34.90 11.46
CA THR A 631 -8.34 -34.98 10.39
C THR A 631 -9.00 -36.36 10.41
N LEU A 632 -10.34 -36.40 10.50
CA LEU A 632 -11.14 -37.62 10.60
C LEU A 632 -12.13 -37.81 9.43
N SER A 633 -12.06 -36.94 8.43
CA SER A 633 -12.84 -37.04 7.19
C SER A 633 -12.08 -36.50 5.99
N TYR A 634 -12.36 -37.03 4.80
CA TYR A 634 -11.75 -36.57 3.55
C TYR A 634 -12.74 -36.67 2.38
N PHE A 635 -12.81 -35.62 1.54
CA PHE A 635 -13.67 -35.58 0.37
C PHE A 635 -12.89 -35.96 -0.88
N VAL A 636 -13.32 -37.02 -1.56
CA VAL A 636 -12.75 -37.44 -2.84
C VAL A 636 -13.68 -36.97 -3.95
N SER A 637 -13.20 -36.10 -4.84
CA SER A 637 -13.94 -35.59 -6.01
C SER A 637 -13.49 -36.26 -7.32
N GLY A 638 -14.12 -35.91 -8.44
CA GLY A 638 -13.68 -36.33 -9.78
C GLY A 638 -13.89 -37.80 -10.14
N LEU A 639 -14.76 -38.51 -9.42
CA LEU A 639 -15.07 -39.92 -9.66
C LEU A 639 -16.08 -40.10 -10.81
N ASP A 640 -16.02 -41.25 -11.48
CA ASP A 640 -17.01 -41.62 -12.50
C ASP A 640 -18.32 -42.08 -11.85
N PRO A 641 -19.51 -41.71 -12.37
CA PRO A 641 -20.78 -42.23 -11.89
C PRO A 641 -20.96 -43.74 -12.07
N LEU A 642 -21.75 -44.35 -11.18
CA LEU A 642 -22.07 -45.77 -11.18
C LEU A 642 -20.83 -46.70 -11.21
N THR A 643 -19.73 -46.25 -10.60
CA THR A 643 -18.42 -46.92 -10.62
C THR A 643 -18.01 -47.32 -9.20
N LEU A 644 -17.46 -48.52 -9.05
CA LEU A 644 -16.98 -49.06 -7.78
C LEU A 644 -15.51 -48.65 -7.57
N TYR A 645 -15.22 -48.04 -6.43
CA TYR A 645 -13.88 -47.64 -5.99
C TYR A 645 -13.52 -48.32 -4.66
N THR A 646 -12.23 -48.56 -4.46
CA THR A 646 -11.64 -49.00 -3.18
C THR A 646 -10.92 -47.83 -2.53
N PHE A 647 -11.24 -47.53 -1.28
CA PHE A 647 -10.61 -46.47 -0.50
C PHE A 647 -9.82 -47.09 0.65
N GLU A 648 -8.56 -46.69 0.80
CA GLU A 648 -7.71 -47.12 1.90
C GLU A 648 -7.24 -45.91 2.71
N VAL A 649 -7.22 -46.04 4.04
CA VAL A 649 -6.67 -45.03 4.95
C VAL A 649 -5.75 -45.70 5.97
N TYR A 650 -4.51 -45.21 6.10
CA TYR A 650 -3.58 -45.65 7.15
C TYR A 650 -2.97 -44.45 7.87
N ALA A 651 -2.62 -44.63 9.15
CA ALA A 651 -2.01 -43.61 9.99
C ALA A 651 -0.48 -43.74 10.00
N PHE A 652 0.24 -42.62 10.18
CA PHE A 652 1.70 -42.62 10.35
C PHE A 652 2.11 -41.72 11.54
N ASP A 653 3.25 -42.01 12.15
CA ASP A 653 3.85 -41.20 13.24
C ASP A 653 5.02 -40.32 12.76
N LEU A 654 5.61 -39.53 13.67
CA LEU A 654 6.77 -38.67 13.35
C LEU A 654 8.09 -39.45 13.20
N ALA A 655 8.13 -40.71 13.63
CA ALA A 655 9.28 -41.60 13.46
C ALA A 655 9.26 -42.36 12.11
N GLY A 656 8.19 -42.19 11.33
CA GLY A 656 8.02 -42.81 10.02
C GLY A 656 7.48 -44.25 10.08
N ASN A 657 6.82 -44.63 11.17
CA ASN A 657 6.13 -45.91 11.27
C ASN A 657 4.68 -45.78 10.76
N ASP A 658 4.27 -46.70 9.88
CA ASP A 658 2.91 -46.75 9.32
C ASP A 658 2.05 -47.82 10.00
N SER A 659 0.77 -47.52 10.22
CA SER A 659 -0.23 -48.53 10.59
C SER A 659 -0.54 -49.45 9.41
N ALA A 660 -1.21 -50.59 9.67
CA ALA A 660 -1.92 -51.28 8.58
C ALA A 660 -3.07 -50.40 8.05
N PRO A 661 -3.47 -50.53 6.77
CA PRO A 661 -4.58 -49.75 6.22
C PRO A 661 -5.95 -50.29 6.66
N ALA A 662 -6.89 -49.37 6.88
CA ALA A 662 -8.32 -49.63 6.84
C ALA A 662 -8.79 -49.52 5.39
N GLU A 663 -9.73 -50.37 4.95
CA GLU A 663 -10.21 -50.43 3.57
C GLU A 663 -11.75 -50.43 3.51
N VAL A 664 -12.34 -49.70 2.56
CA VAL A 664 -13.77 -49.75 2.24
C VAL A 664 -14.00 -49.69 0.72
N THR A 665 -14.96 -50.45 0.21
CA THR A 665 -15.35 -50.40 -1.21
C THR A 665 -16.73 -49.77 -1.37
N ILE A 666 -16.85 -48.78 -2.25
CA ILE A 666 -18.05 -47.95 -2.39
C ILE A 666 -18.33 -47.70 -3.87
N SER A 667 -19.59 -47.84 -4.28
CA SER A 667 -20.03 -47.44 -5.62
C SER A 667 -20.61 -46.03 -5.62
N THR A 668 -20.18 -45.19 -6.55
CA THR A 668 -20.81 -43.89 -6.84
C THR A 668 -22.24 -44.10 -7.35
N THR A 669 -23.08 -43.08 -7.17
CA THR A 669 -24.51 -43.13 -7.49
C THR A 669 -24.82 -42.58 -8.89
N GLU A 670 -26.09 -42.62 -9.29
CA GLU A 670 -26.53 -41.96 -10.53
C GLU A 670 -26.58 -40.43 -10.32
N PRO A 671 -26.19 -39.60 -11.31
CA PRO A 671 -26.35 -38.15 -11.22
C PRO A 671 -27.81 -37.75 -10.99
N ILE A 672 -28.03 -36.86 -10.02
CA ILE A 672 -29.34 -36.29 -9.71
C ILE A 672 -29.43 -34.92 -10.37
N ASP A 673 -30.50 -34.69 -11.12
CA ASP A 673 -30.81 -33.39 -11.73
C ASP A 673 -31.78 -32.62 -10.83
N ALA A 674 -31.29 -31.56 -10.19
CA ALA A 674 -32.10 -30.65 -9.36
C ALA A 674 -32.84 -29.57 -10.17
N GLY A 675 -32.70 -29.55 -11.50
CA GLY A 675 -33.31 -28.57 -12.40
C GLY A 675 -32.55 -27.24 -12.51
N GLU A 676 -31.47 -27.08 -11.74
CA GLU A 676 -30.51 -25.98 -11.86
C GLU A 676 -29.09 -26.55 -11.75
N PRO A 677 -28.17 -26.21 -12.69
CA PRO A 677 -26.81 -26.71 -12.65
C PRO A 677 -26.09 -26.42 -11.34
N GLY A 678 -25.67 -27.49 -10.66
CA GLY A 678 -24.95 -27.43 -9.40
C GLY A 678 -25.80 -27.15 -8.15
N LEU A 679 -27.12 -27.00 -8.25
CA LEU A 679 -27.98 -26.80 -7.09
C LEU A 679 -28.08 -28.09 -6.28
N VAL A 680 -27.71 -28.05 -5.01
CA VAL A 680 -27.65 -29.23 -4.12
C VAL A 680 -28.54 -29.13 -2.89
N ALA A 681 -29.02 -27.92 -2.55
CA ALA A 681 -30.11 -27.74 -1.59
C ALA A 681 -30.88 -26.43 -1.84
N HIS A 682 -32.19 -26.44 -1.59
CA HIS A 682 -33.05 -25.26 -1.66
C HIS A 682 -34.09 -25.29 -0.52
N TYR A 683 -34.00 -24.33 0.39
CA TYR A 683 -34.93 -24.14 1.51
C TYR A 683 -35.81 -22.91 1.25
N PRO A 684 -37.03 -23.09 0.72
CA PRO A 684 -37.95 -21.99 0.46
C PRO A 684 -38.71 -21.53 1.69
N PHE A 685 -38.57 -22.22 2.84
CA PHE A 685 -39.23 -21.88 4.11
C PHE A 685 -40.76 -21.70 4.08
N GLU A 686 -41.44 -22.43 3.19
CA GLU A 686 -42.90 -22.42 3.03
C GLU A 686 -43.64 -23.18 4.16
N GLY A 687 -43.49 -22.70 5.39
CA GLY A 687 -44.07 -23.28 6.61
C GLY A 687 -43.34 -24.52 7.14
N ASN A 688 -42.17 -24.84 6.60
CA ASN A 688 -41.31 -25.95 7.01
C ASN A 688 -39.85 -25.67 6.61
N ALA A 689 -38.90 -26.50 7.04
CA ALA A 689 -37.49 -26.41 6.69
C ALA A 689 -37.05 -27.51 5.71
N ASN A 690 -37.94 -27.95 4.82
CA ASN A 690 -37.61 -29.02 3.88
C ASN A 690 -36.77 -28.48 2.71
N ASP A 691 -35.69 -29.19 2.39
CA ASP A 691 -35.02 -29.09 1.10
C ASP A 691 -35.97 -29.49 -0.04
N ALA A 692 -36.21 -28.57 -0.97
CA ALA A 692 -37.09 -28.72 -2.13
C ALA A 692 -36.40 -29.42 -3.32
N THR A 693 -35.09 -29.65 -3.25
CA THR A 693 -34.37 -30.41 -4.28
C THR A 693 -34.61 -31.91 -4.14
N PRO A 694 -34.32 -32.72 -5.18
CA PRO A 694 -34.40 -34.17 -5.09
C PRO A 694 -33.40 -34.81 -4.13
N TYR A 695 -32.45 -34.05 -3.56
CA TYR A 695 -31.49 -34.53 -2.57
C TYR A 695 -32.12 -34.70 -1.18
N LEU A 696 -33.22 -34.00 -0.89
CA LEU A 696 -34.02 -34.16 0.33
C LEU A 696 -33.21 -33.97 1.62
N ASN A 697 -32.29 -33.00 1.65
CA ASN A 697 -31.50 -32.63 2.83
C ASN A 697 -32.36 -31.84 3.85
N HIS A 698 -33.49 -32.40 4.27
CA HIS A 698 -34.47 -31.67 5.08
C HIS A 698 -33.89 -31.20 6.42
N GLY A 699 -34.13 -29.92 6.73
CA GLY A 699 -33.76 -29.31 7.99
C GLY A 699 -34.72 -29.69 9.12
N VAL A 700 -34.16 -29.87 10.31
CA VAL A 700 -34.91 -30.03 11.57
C VAL A 700 -34.94 -28.68 12.28
N ILE A 701 -36.13 -28.20 12.61
CA ILE A 701 -36.33 -26.94 13.33
C ILE A 701 -36.05 -27.15 14.83
N GLY A 702 -35.14 -26.36 15.39
CA GLY A 702 -34.89 -26.19 16.82
C GLY A 702 -35.43 -24.85 17.34
N GLY A 703 -35.81 -24.79 18.61
CA GLY A 703 -36.42 -23.59 19.20
C GLY A 703 -37.88 -23.40 18.78
N ASN A 704 -38.31 -22.15 18.62
CA ASN A 704 -39.64 -21.77 18.15
C ASN A 704 -39.60 -20.66 17.07
N PRO A 705 -38.82 -20.81 15.99
CA PRO A 705 -38.83 -19.83 14.92
C PRO A 705 -40.22 -19.75 14.29
N VAL A 706 -40.58 -18.54 13.85
CA VAL A 706 -41.92 -18.24 13.35
C VAL A 706 -41.89 -18.17 11.83
N PHE A 707 -42.86 -18.82 11.17
CA PHE A 707 -43.11 -18.59 9.75
C PHE A 707 -44.04 -17.39 9.58
N GLU A 708 -43.66 -16.45 8.74
CA GLU A 708 -44.45 -15.26 8.44
C GLU A 708 -44.47 -15.01 6.93
N THR A 709 -45.40 -14.16 6.48
CA THR A 709 -45.48 -13.80 5.05
C THR A 709 -44.27 -12.98 4.65
N ALA A 710 -43.54 -13.48 3.65
CA ALA A 710 -42.39 -12.81 3.09
C ALA A 710 -42.80 -11.52 2.38
N THR A 711 -42.04 -10.45 2.62
CA THR A 711 -42.28 -9.11 2.04
C THR A 711 -41.23 -8.70 1.01
N HIS A 712 -40.30 -9.59 0.67
CA HIS A 712 -39.39 -9.42 -0.47
C HIS A 712 -40.11 -9.73 -1.81
N PRO A 713 -39.52 -9.38 -2.96
CA PRO A 713 -40.19 -9.42 -4.27
C PRO A 713 -40.77 -10.78 -4.70
N PHE A 714 -40.26 -11.90 -4.19
CA PHE A 714 -40.76 -13.23 -4.57
C PHE A 714 -41.97 -13.69 -3.73
N GLY A 715 -42.29 -12.99 -2.63
CA GLY A 715 -43.38 -13.35 -1.73
C GLY A 715 -43.21 -14.75 -1.13
N GLY A 716 -44.31 -15.34 -0.63
CA GLY A 716 -44.29 -16.64 0.02
C GLY A 716 -44.28 -16.54 1.55
N GLN A 717 -43.66 -17.52 2.21
CA GLN A 717 -43.37 -17.47 3.63
C GLN A 717 -41.88 -17.58 3.90
N ASN A 718 -41.40 -16.77 4.83
CA ASN A 718 -40.03 -16.85 5.35
C ASN A 718 -40.02 -17.49 6.75
N ILE A 719 -38.85 -17.94 7.18
CA ILE A 719 -38.61 -18.29 8.59
C ILE A 719 -38.01 -17.10 9.33
N LYS A 720 -38.44 -16.86 10.56
CA LYS A 720 -37.98 -15.76 11.42
C LYS A 720 -37.40 -16.32 12.73
N PHE A 721 -36.21 -15.85 13.06
CA PHE A 721 -35.44 -16.15 14.26
C PHE A 721 -35.51 -14.96 15.22
N ASP A 722 -35.77 -15.23 16.50
CA ASP A 722 -35.99 -14.19 17.52
C ASP A 722 -34.74 -13.82 18.34
N GLY A 723 -33.57 -14.34 17.97
CA GLY A 723 -32.32 -14.18 18.72
C GLY A 723 -32.19 -15.07 19.96
N GLN A 724 -33.08 -16.05 20.16
CA GLN A 724 -33.06 -16.94 21.32
C GLN A 724 -33.25 -18.41 20.92
N GLN A 725 -32.16 -19.18 20.79
CA GLN A 725 -32.19 -20.65 20.64
C GLN A 725 -33.01 -21.18 19.45
N ASP A 726 -33.36 -20.34 18.49
CA ASP A 726 -33.96 -20.75 17.23
C ASP A 726 -32.88 -21.25 16.26
N SER A 727 -33.15 -22.38 15.61
CA SER A 727 -32.23 -22.94 14.61
C SER A 727 -32.94 -23.81 13.58
N VAL A 728 -32.26 -24.03 12.46
CA VAL A 728 -32.58 -25.13 11.54
C VAL A 728 -31.30 -25.93 11.34
N LEU A 729 -31.37 -27.25 11.52
CA LEU A 729 -30.25 -28.17 11.34
C LEU A 729 -30.54 -29.13 10.19
N ALA A 730 -29.87 -28.93 9.06
CA ALA A 730 -29.88 -29.87 7.94
C ALA A 730 -28.74 -30.89 8.09
N PRO A 731 -28.98 -32.18 7.76
CA PRO A 731 -27.95 -33.20 7.85
C PRO A 731 -26.79 -32.87 6.92
N ASN A 732 -25.58 -33.28 7.31
CA ASN A 732 -24.46 -33.32 6.38
C ASN A 732 -24.79 -34.28 5.23
N ALA A 733 -24.52 -33.87 4.01
CA ALA A 733 -24.65 -34.70 2.83
C ALA A 733 -23.47 -34.47 1.91
N VAL A 734 -22.98 -35.54 1.29
CA VAL A 734 -21.83 -35.51 0.37
C VAL A 734 -22.01 -34.49 -0.76
N HIS A 735 -23.24 -34.23 -1.20
CA HIS A 735 -23.53 -33.25 -2.26
C HIS A 735 -23.36 -31.80 -1.83
N LEU A 736 -23.39 -31.51 -0.52
CA LEU A 736 -23.09 -30.18 0.04
C LEU A 736 -21.57 -29.94 0.16
N ILE A 737 -20.77 -31.00 0.03
CA ILE A 737 -19.31 -30.95 0.09
C ILE A 737 -18.75 -30.91 -1.33
N SER A 738 -17.88 -29.94 -1.56
CA SER A 738 -17.20 -29.65 -2.83
C SER A 738 -16.07 -28.67 -2.60
N ASP A 739 -15.15 -28.62 -3.55
CA ASP A 739 -13.97 -27.74 -3.49
C ASP A 739 -14.38 -26.26 -3.64
N TYR A 740 -15.56 -26.02 -4.23
CA TYR A 740 -16.17 -24.71 -4.48
C TYR A 740 -17.56 -24.62 -3.85
N THR A 741 -18.10 -23.43 -3.59
CA THR A 741 -19.51 -23.31 -3.19
C THR A 741 -20.12 -21.96 -3.54
N THR A 742 -21.43 -21.94 -3.76
CA THR A 742 -22.23 -20.71 -3.78
C THR A 742 -23.40 -20.85 -2.80
N VAL A 743 -23.58 -19.89 -1.91
CA VAL A 743 -24.69 -19.83 -0.95
C VAL A 743 -25.47 -18.54 -1.18
N SER A 744 -26.75 -18.64 -1.51
CA SER A 744 -27.60 -17.48 -1.83
C SER A 744 -28.91 -17.50 -1.05
N PHE A 745 -29.38 -16.36 -0.58
CA PHE A 745 -30.61 -16.27 0.23
C PHE A 745 -31.11 -14.83 0.34
N TRP A 746 -32.40 -14.70 0.67
CA TRP A 746 -32.96 -13.45 1.16
C TRP A 746 -32.76 -13.37 2.67
N ILE A 747 -32.33 -12.20 3.16
CA ILE A 747 -32.14 -11.90 4.57
C ILE A 747 -32.83 -10.60 4.95
N ARG A 748 -33.46 -10.57 6.12
CA ARG A 748 -33.91 -9.35 6.79
C ARG A 748 -33.38 -9.33 8.22
N VAL A 749 -32.70 -8.27 8.60
CA VAL A 749 -32.18 -8.11 9.97
C VAL A 749 -33.22 -7.33 10.78
N ASP A 750 -33.72 -7.90 11.87
CA ASP A 750 -34.76 -7.25 12.67
C ASP A 750 -34.17 -6.48 13.85
N GLN A 751 -33.02 -6.92 14.38
CA GLN A 751 -32.28 -6.23 15.45
C GLN A 751 -30.77 -6.49 15.31
N VAL A 752 -29.96 -5.55 15.80
CA VAL A 752 -28.52 -5.80 15.99
C VAL A 752 -28.37 -6.81 17.13
N SER A 753 -27.52 -7.81 16.94
CA SER A 753 -27.24 -8.79 18.00
C SER A 753 -26.66 -8.11 19.24
N ALA A 754 -27.00 -8.64 20.41
CA ALA A 754 -26.35 -8.25 21.66
C ALA A 754 -24.92 -8.79 21.76
N ASP A 755 -24.64 -9.89 21.06
CA ASP A 755 -23.32 -10.47 20.94
C ASP A 755 -22.46 -9.68 19.95
N ALA A 756 -21.15 -9.93 19.95
CA ALA A 756 -20.23 -9.33 18.98
C ALA A 756 -20.60 -9.72 17.54
N GLU A 757 -21.15 -10.92 17.36
CA GLU A 757 -21.45 -11.52 16.07
C GLU A 757 -22.63 -12.50 16.17
N ALA A 758 -23.54 -12.46 15.20
CA ALA A 758 -24.62 -13.43 15.04
C ALA A 758 -24.36 -14.38 13.87
N TYR A 759 -24.64 -15.67 14.06
CA TYR A 759 -24.45 -16.70 13.03
C TYR A 759 -25.72 -16.85 12.19
N VAL A 760 -25.62 -16.49 10.90
CA VAL A 760 -26.73 -16.58 9.95
C VAL A 760 -26.79 -18.00 9.36
N LEU A 761 -25.65 -18.51 8.89
CA LEU A 761 -25.47 -19.89 8.43
C LEU A 761 -24.11 -20.41 8.89
N ASP A 762 -24.02 -21.69 9.22
CA ASP A 762 -22.78 -22.34 9.63
C ASP A 762 -22.72 -23.75 9.01
N PHE A 763 -21.62 -24.06 8.31
CA PHE A 763 -21.36 -25.41 7.84
C PHE A 763 -19.91 -25.78 8.07
N GLY A 764 -19.64 -26.55 9.11
CA GLY A 764 -18.28 -26.90 9.54
C GLY A 764 -17.63 -25.85 10.41
N HIS A 765 -18.33 -24.75 10.75
CA HIS A 765 -17.79 -23.61 11.49
C HIS A 765 -16.64 -22.92 10.75
N TRP A 766 -16.10 -21.85 11.34
CA TRP A 766 -15.01 -21.09 10.73
C TRP A 766 -13.71 -21.88 10.61
N ASP A 767 -13.54 -22.96 11.38
CA ASP A 767 -12.32 -23.76 11.44
C ASP A 767 -12.33 -24.95 10.46
N GLU A 768 -13.47 -25.62 10.21
CA GLU A 768 -13.49 -26.78 9.29
C GLU A 768 -13.98 -26.50 7.87
N ARG A 769 -14.84 -25.48 7.61
CA ARG A 769 -15.31 -25.26 6.21
C ARG A 769 -15.79 -23.85 5.91
N TRP A 770 -16.97 -23.42 6.35
CA TRP A 770 -17.38 -22.02 6.18
C TRP A 770 -18.48 -21.59 7.17
N LYS A 771 -18.56 -20.28 7.42
CA LYS A 771 -19.69 -19.64 8.10
C LYS A 771 -20.10 -18.34 7.40
N ILE A 772 -21.36 -17.96 7.59
CA ILE A 772 -21.93 -16.66 7.25
C ILE A 772 -22.43 -16.02 8.53
N SER A 773 -21.91 -14.84 8.84
CA SER A 773 -22.19 -14.17 10.09
C SER A 773 -22.48 -12.68 9.90
N LEU A 774 -23.03 -12.07 10.94
CA LEU A 774 -23.42 -10.67 10.95
C LEU A 774 -22.93 -10.02 12.25
N PRO A 775 -21.80 -9.30 12.20
CA PRO A 775 -21.31 -8.51 13.33
C PRO A 775 -22.13 -7.24 13.59
N GLN A 776 -21.82 -6.54 14.67
CA GLN A 776 -22.53 -5.31 15.10
C GLN A 776 -22.49 -4.16 14.09
N HIS A 777 -21.51 -4.13 13.18
CA HIS A 777 -21.44 -3.13 12.10
C HIS A 777 -22.39 -3.43 10.94
N LEU A 778 -23.15 -4.53 10.99
CA LEU A 778 -24.18 -4.91 10.01
C LEU A 778 -23.69 -5.17 8.58
N LYS A 779 -22.38 -5.28 8.37
CA LYS A 779 -21.83 -5.78 7.09
C LYS A 779 -21.77 -7.29 7.20
N ILE A 780 -22.37 -7.99 6.25
CA ILE A 780 -22.43 -9.45 6.30
C ILE A 780 -21.04 -10.03 6.01
N VAL A 781 -20.65 -11.05 6.75
CA VAL A 781 -19.31 -11.64 6.72
C VAL A 781 -19.36 -13.02 6.09
N TRP A 782 -18.40 -13.28 5.21
CA TRP A 782 -18.12 -14.58 4.62
C TRP A 782 -16.78 -15.07 5.14
N THR A 783 -16.82 -16.16 5.91
CA THR A 783 -15.63 -16.81 6.43
C THR A 783 -15.49 -18.20 5.80
N THR A 784 -14.35 -18.49 5.19
CA THR A 784 -14.04 -19.79 4.59
C THR A 784 -12.76 -20.37 5.18
N SER A 785 -12.71 -21.70 5.31
CA SER A 785 -11.55 -22.48 5.73
C SER A 785 -11.19 -23.44 4.60
N GLY A 786 -9.97 -23.28 4.08
CA GLY A 786 -9.44 -24.09 3.00
C GLY A 786 -7.99 -24.51 3.24
N ASN A 787 -7.47 -25.29 2.30
CA ASN A 787 -6.07 -25.68 2.29
C ASN A 787 -5.49 -25.62 0.87
N ASN A 788 -4.16 -25.48 0.79
CA ASN A 788 -3.39 -25.73 -0.43
C ASN A 788 -1.97 -26.22 -0.04
N VAL A 789 -1.12 -26.47 -1.03
CA VAL A 789 0.26 -26.96 -0.83
C VAL A 789 1.13 -26.02 0.03
N GLN A 790 0.84 -24.72 0.02
CA GLN A 790 1.62 -23.70 0.73
C GLN A 790 1.04 -23.38 2.12
N PHE A 791 -0.27 -23.49 2.31
CA PHE A 791 -1.02 -23.12 3.50
C PHE A 791 -1.97 -24.26 3.88
N PRO A 792 -1.54 -25.18 4.77
CA PRO A 792 -2.34 -26.33 5.19
C PRO A 792 -3.58 -25.94 6.05
N LEU A 793 -3.60 -24.71 6.56
CA LEU A 793 -4.77 -24.08 7.18
C LEU A 793 -4.83 -22.63 6.72
N PHE A 794 -5.81 -22.30 5.88
CA PHE A 794 -6.05 -20.94 5.40
C PHE A 794 -7.48 -20.53 5.73
N ILE A 795 -7.62 -19.57 6.63
CA ILE A 795 -8.91 -19.00 6.99
C ILE A 795 -9.02 -17.63 6.33
N SER A 796 -9.99 -17.49 5.44
CA SER A 796 -10.37 -16.21 4.87
C SER A 796 -11.57 -15.67 5.63
N ASP A 797 -11.45 -14.45 6.13
CA ASP A 797 -12.57 -13.68 6.68
C ASP A 797 -12.73 -12.37 5.88
N MET A 798 -13.94 -12.08 5.41
CA MET A 798 -14.25 -10.91 4.59
C MET A 798 -15.67 -10.40 4.82
N ASP A 799 -15.83 -9.10 5.10
CA ASP A 799 -17.13 -8.43 5.15
C ASP A 799 -17.58 -7.88 3.80
N SER A 800 -18.84 -7.45 3.70
CA SER A 800 -19.41 -6.89 2.48
C SER A 800 -18.90 -5.48 2.09
N GLY A 801 -17.98 -4.87 2.85
CA GLY A 801 -17.43 -3.54 2.60
C GLY A 801 -18.36 -2.37 3.01
N ASP A 802 -17.79 -1.16 3.00
CA ASP A 802 -18.50 0.10 3.32
C ASP A 802 -19.66 0.37 2.35
N GLY A 803 -20.81 0.78 2.90
CA GLY A 803 -22.02 1.10 2.12
C GLY A 803 -22.93 -0.09 1.83
N ASN A 804 -22.56 -1.28 2.29
CA ASN A 804 -23.35 -2.52 2.21
C ASN A 804 -23.86 -2.97 3.59
N GLU A 805 -24.00 -2.05 4.56
CA GLU A 805 -24.58 -2.34 5.86
C GLU A 805 -26.07 -2.73 5.74
N MET A 806 -26.43 -3.88 6.28
CA MET A 806 -27.79 -4.43 6.28
C MET A 806 -28.72 -3.54 7.10
N VAL A 807 -29.43 -2.63 6.42
CA VAL A 807 -30.38 -1.73 7.10
C VAL A 807 -31.50 -2.54 7.75
N ILE A 808 -31.69 -2.31 9.05
CA ILE A 808 -32.68 -3.02 9.89
C ILE A 808 -34.08 -2.89 9.30
N GLY A 809 -34.78 -4.03 9.20
CA GLY A 809 -36.14 -4.14 8.68
C GLY A 809 -36.25 -4.20 7.15
N PHE A 810 -35.14 -4.07 6.41
CA PHE A 810 -35.13 -4.19 4.95
C PHE A 810 -34.69 -5.59 4.52
N TRP A 811 -35.30 -6.07 3.44
CA TRP A 811 -34.87 -7.30 2.77
C TRP A 811 -33.69 -7.02 1.86
N TRP A 812 -32.69 -7.90 1.97
CA TRP A 812 -31.49 -7.92 1.15
C TRP A 812 -31.36 -9.28 0.52
N TYR A 813 -30.81 -9.31 -0.69
CA TYR A 813 -30.45 -10.56 -1.34
C TYR A 813 -28.94 -10.72 -1.30
N VAL A 814 -28.46 -11.79 -0.68
CA VAL A 814 -27.02 -12.02 -0.52
C VAL A 814 -26.63 -13.30 -1.22
N THR A 815 -25.48 -13.27 -1.89
CA THR A 815 -24.83 -14.46 -2.44
C THR A 815 -23.35 -14.46 -2.06
N MET A 816 -22.92 -15.53 -1.39
CA MET A 816 -21.53 -15.80 -1.04
C MET A 816 -20.96 -16.85 -1.96
N ILE A 817 -19.76 -16.64 -2.48
CA ILE A 817 -19.10 -17.55 -3.42
C ILE A 817 -17.67 -17.80 -2.97
N HIS A 818 -17.27 -19.07 -3.01
CA HIS A 818 -15.88 -19.47 -3.02
C HIS A 818 -15.62 -20.23 -4.33
N ASP A 819 -14.74 -19.71 -5.18
CA ASP A 819 -14.46 -20.25 -6.52
C ASP A 819 -13.14 -21.03 -6.64
N GLY A 820 -12.45 -21.24 -5.50
CA GLY A 820 -11.14 -21.90 -5.43
C GLY A 820 -9.96 -20.94 -5.58
N THR A 821 -10.21 -19.72 -6.09
CA THR A 821 -9.20 -18.67 -6.27
C THR A 821 -9.57 -17.37 -5.54
N SER A 822 -10.85 -17.19 -5.20
CA SER A 822 -11.39 -16.00 -4.58
C SER A 822 -12.65 -16.30 -3.78
N ASP A 823 -12.80 -15.53 -2.71
CA ASP A 823 -14.06 -15.34 -1.99
C ASP A 823 -14.76 -14.08 -2.52
N ILE A 824 -16.07 -14.17 -2.78
CA ILE A 824 -16.84 -13.08 -3.39
C ILE A 824 -18.18 -12.93 -2.67
N ILE A 825 -18.54 -11.68 -2.33
CA ILE A 825 -19.85 -11.33 -1.76
C ILE A 825 -20.61 -10.50 -2.79
N TYR A 826 -21.85 -10.90 -3.08
CA TYR A 826 -22.81 -10.10 -3.84
C TYR A 826 -23.95 -9.65 -2.94
N VAL A 827 -24.36 -8.40 -3.09
CA VAL A 827 -25.53 -7.80 -2.43
C VAL A 827 -26.48 -7.27 -3.50
N ASN A 828 -27.74 -7.71 -3.47
CA ASN A 828 -28.79 -7.37 -4.44
C ASN A 828 -28.36 -7.62 -5.90
N GLY A 829 -27.67 -8.74 -6.13
CA GLY A 829 -27.21 -9.15 -7.46
C GLY A 829 -25.98 -8.39 -7.99
N GLN A 830 -25.40 -7.46 -7.21
CA GLN A 830 -24.18 -6.73 -7.57
C GLN A 830 -23.01 -7.19 -6.69
N GLN A 831 -21.80 -7.25 -7.25
CA GLN A 831 -20.61 -7.60 -6.48
C GLN A 831 -20.30 -6.50 -5.45
N ALA A 832 -20.29 -6.86 -4.17
CA ALA A 832 -20.04 -5.97 -3.06
C ALA A 832 -18.57 -5.99 -2.63
N ASN A 833 -17.96 -7.19 -2.52
CA ASN A 833 -16.56 -7.34 -2.17
C ASN A 833 -15.94 -8.61 -2.79
N ILE A 834 -14.61 -8.63 -2.93
CA ILE A 834 -13.84 -9.78 -3.41
C ILE A 834 -12.48 -9.83 -2.72
N LYS A 835 -12.05 -11.04 -2.35
CA LYS A 835 -10.74 -11.31 -1.74
C LYS A 835 -10.09 -12.52 -2.40
N PRO A 836 -8.82 -12.43 -2.85
CA PRO A 836 -8.08 -13.58 -3.35
C PRO A 836 -7.88 -14.64 -2.28
N VAL A 837 -8.26 -15.88 -2.59
CA VAL A 837 -8.20 -17.07 -1.70
C VAL A 837 -7.93 -18.30 -2.58
N ASP A 838 -6.65 -18.60 -2.81
CA ASP A 838 -6.20 -19.69 -3.69
C ASP A 838 -6.15 -21.04 -2.96
N THR A 839 -7.29 -21.52 -2.50
CA THR A 839 -7.41 -22.76 -1.70
C THR A 839 -8.67 -23.53 -2.05
N GLU A 840 -8.67 -24.85 -1.85
CA GLU A 840 -9.89 -25.66 -1.91
C GLU A 840 -10.59 -25.68 -0.54
N LEU A 841 -11.93 -25.68 -0.51
CA LEU A 841 -12.67 -25.73 0.77
C LEU A 841 -12.49 -27.06 1.50
N ASN A 842 -12.13 -26.97 2.78
CA ASN A 842 -12.02 -28.11 3.66
C ASN A 842 -13.35 -28.89 3.79
N SER A 843 -13.27 -30.22 3.92
CA SER A 843 -14.45 -31.05 4.19
C SER A 843 -14.88 -30.95 5.67
N THR A 844 -16.15 -31.23 5.95
CA THR A 844 -16.65 -31.32 7.32
C THR A 844 -17.61 -32.49 7.46
N ALA A 845 -17.67 -33.09 8.65
CA ALA A 845 -18.70 -34.05 9.04
C ALA A 845 -19.86 -33.39 9.83
N ARG A 846 -19.74 -32.10 10.15
CA ARG A 846 -20.75 -31.35 10.93
C ARG A 846 -22.00 -31.07 10.08
N PRO A 847 -23.20 -30.95 10.69
CA PRO A 847 -24.42 -30.58 9.97
C PRO A 847 -24.40 -29.11 9.51
N LEU A 848 -25.22 -28.79 8.51
CA LEU A 848 -25.49 -27.41 8.09
C LEU A 848 -26.51 -26.78 9.03
N CYS A 849 -26.20 -25.61 9.57
CA CYS A 849 -27.03 -24.89 10.52
C CYS A 849 -27.46 -23.53 9.97
N PHE A 850 -28.68 -23.12 10.30
CA PHE A 850 -29.21 -21.77 10.04
C PHE A 850 -29.62 -21.11 11.36
N GLY A 851 -29.25 -19.84 11.53
CA GLY A 851 -29.69 -18.97 12.63
C GLY A 851 -28.99 -19.15 13.97
N SER A 852 -28.03 -20.08 14.08
CA SER A 852 -27.29 -20.32 15.33
C SER A 852 -25.89 -20.91 15.10
N ASN A 853 -24.99 -20.72 16.07
CA ASN A 853 -23.71 -21.42 16.18
C ASN A 853 -23.94 -22.78 16.89
N PRO A 854 -23.84 -23.92 16.18
CA PRO A 854 -24.15 -25.23 16.76
C PRO A 854 -23.05 -25.79 17.68
N ILE A 855 -21.90 -25.13 17.77
CA ILE A 855 -20.70 -25.66 18.46
C ILE A 855 -20.46 -24.95 19.78
N GLU A 856 -20.30 -23.64 19.74
CA GLU A 856 -19.94 -22.86 20.93
C GLU A 856 -21.19 -22.45 21.73
N GLY A 857 -22.35 -22.39 21.05
CA GLY A 857 -23.62 -21.96 21.62
C GLY A 857 -23.74 -20.44 21.76
N GLU A 858 -24.91 -19.98 22.20
CA GLU A 858 -25.19 -18.60 22.67
C GLU A 858 -25.28 -17.48 21.62
N GLN A 859 -24.74 -17.63 20.40
CA GLN A 859 -24.86 -16.63 19.32
C GLN A 859 -26.00 -16.95 18.35
N TYR A 860 -27.05 -16.13 18.37
CA TYR A 860 -28.28 -16.34 17.58
C TYR A 860 -28.61 -15.17 16.66
N PHE A 861 -29.08 -15.50 15.45
CA PHE A 861 -29.53 -14.49 14.50
C PHE A 861 -30.92 -13.94 14.90
N THR A 862 -31.07 -12.61 14.83
CA THR A 862 -32.36 -11.93 15.05
C THR A 862 -32.85 -11.30 13.74
N GLY A 863 -33.71 -12.01 13.03
CA GLY A 863 -34.12 -11.64 11.69
C GLY A 863 -34.86 -12.75 10.96
N ALA A 864 -34.95 -12.64 9.64
CA ALA A 864 -35.63 -13.60 8.79
C ALA A 864 -34.77 -14.06 7.62
N LEU A 865 -34.94 -15.33 7.23
CA LEU A 865 -34.32 -15.95 6.05
C LEU A 865 -35.39 -16.51 5.13
N ASP A 866 -35.16 -16.41 3.83
CA ASP A 866 -36.00 -17.01 2.80
C ASP A 866 -35.17 -17.48 1.60
N ASN A 867 -35.65 -18.51 0.90
CA ASN A 867 -35.11 -19.03 -0.35
C ASN A 867 -33.60 -19.29 -0.31
N VAL A 868 -33.14 -19.99 0.74
CA VAL A 868 -31.73 -20.36 0.84
C VAL A 868 -31.41 -21.44 -0.20
N LYS A 869 -30.47 -21.16 -1.10
CA LYS A 869 -29.96 -22.10 -2.08
C LYS A 869 -28.46 -22.29 -1.93
N ILE A 870 -28.03 -23.54 -2.02
CA ILE A 870 -26.63 -23.94 -1.96
C ILE A 870 -26.28 -24.66 -3.26
N TYR A 871 -25.21 -24.21 -3.89
CA TYR A 871 -24.66 -24.82 -5.09
C TYR A 871 -23.28 -25.40 -4.79
N ASN A 872 -22.99 -26.59 -5.33
CA ASN A 872 -21.65 -27.19 -5.36
C ASN A 872 -20.83 -26.69 -6.56
N LYS A 873 -21.13 -25.47 -7.00
CA LYS A 873 -20.57 -24.78 -8.16
C LYS A 873 -20.38 -23.31 -7.78
N ALA A 874 -19.29 -22.70 -8.25
CA ALA A 874 -19.14 -21.25 -8.27
C ALA A 874 -20.04 -20.64 -9.36
N LEU A 875 -21.03 -19.84 -8.98
CA LEU A 875 -21.88 -19.12 -9.93
C LEU A 875 -21.14 -17.91 -10.50
N THR A 876 -21.35 -17.63 -11.77
CA THR A 876 -20.88 -16.40 -12.41
C THR A 876 -21.69 -15.20 -11.95
N GLY A 877 -21.13 -13.98 -12.03
CA GLY A 877 -21.89 -12.76 -11.71
C GLY A 877 -23.18 -12.59 -12.51
N GLU A 878 -23.23 -13.10 -13.76
CA GLU A 878 -24.48 -13.13 -14.55
C GLU A 878 -25.52 -14.10 -14.00
N GLU A 879 -25.10 -15.29 -13.53
CA GLU A 879 -25.99 -16.25 -12.88
C GLU A 879 -26.51 -15.70 -11.56
N VAL A 880 -25.67 -15.01 -10.78
CA VAL A 880 -26.07 -14.34 -9.52
C VAL A 880 -27.09 -13.24 -9.78
N LEU A 881 -26.86 -12.38 -10.77
CA LEU A 881 -27.81 -11.33 -11.13
C LEU A 881 -29.17 -11.92 -11.55
N LYS A 882 -29.16 -12.97 -12.37
CA LYS A 882 -30.39 -13.68 -12.76
C LYS A 882 -31.10 -14.31 -11.58
N LEU A 883 -30.34 -14.90 -10.66
CA LEU A 883 -30.87 -15.51 -9.46
C LEU A 883 -31.56 -14.47 -8.56
N PHE A 884 -30.97 -13.28 -8.43
CA PHE A 884 -31.60 -12.13 -7.76
C PHE A 884 -32.87 -11.64 -8.46
N GLU A 885 -32.87 -11.56 -9.78
CA GLU A 885 -34.00 -11.03 -10.56
C GLU A 885 -35.17 -12.02 -10.67
N THR A 886 -34.88 -13.32 -10.73
CA THR A 886 -35.85 -14.34 -11.16
C THR A 886 -36.01 -15.51 -10.19
N GLY A 887 -35.11 -15.64 -9.22
CA GLY A 887 -35.10 -16.74 -8.27
C GLY A 887 -34.59 -18.06 -8.84
N VAL A 888 -34.06 -18.09 -10.08
CA VAL A 888 -33.42 -19.26 -10.71
C VAL A 888 -32.20 -18.85 -11.55
N THR A 889 -31.26 -19.76 -11.82
CA THR A 889 -30.03 -19.47 -12.59
C THR A 889 -30.17 -19.67 -14.12
N GLY A 890 -31.18 -20.39 -14.62
CA GLY A 890 -31.30 -20.80 -16.03
C GLY A 890 -32.40 -20.11 -16.86
N ILE A 891 -32.10 -19.81 -18.14
CA ILE A 891 -33.05 -19.26 -19.15
C ILE A 891 -33.66 -20.36 -20.05
N GLU A 892 -33.14 -21.59 -20.10
CA GLU A 892 -33.69 -22.67 -20.94
C GLU A 892 -33.57 -24.04 -20.27
N GLU A 893 -34.63 -24.51 -19.63
CA GLU A 893 -34.91 -25.96 -19.48
C GLU A 893 -36.38 -26.21 -19.09
N LEU A 894 -36.98 -25.31 -18.30
CA LEU A 894 -38.42 -25.36 -18.00
C LEU A 894 -39.29 -25.09 -19.24
N ASN A 895 -39.04 -23.99 -19.98
CA ASN A 895 -39.86 -23.64 -21.15
C ASN A 895 -39.84 -24.71 -22.25
N SER A 896 -38.76 -25.47 -22.40
CA SER A 896 -38.64 -26.57 -23.36
C SER A 896 -39.60 -27.73 -23.04
N ALA A 897 -39.72 -28.09 -21.76
CA ALA A 897 -40.67 -29.09 -21.28
C ALA A 897 -42.11 -28.57 -21.40
N LEU A 898 -42.36 -27.30 -21.05
CA LEU A 898 -43.68 -26.68 -21.20
C LEU A 898 -44.14 -26.62 -22.66
N LEU A 899 -43.27 -26.22 -23.59
CA LEU A 899 -43.57 -26.16 -25.02
C LEU A 899 -43.86 -27.55 -25.62
N GLY A 900 -43.38 -28.63 -25.00
CA GLY A 900 -43.79 -30.00 -25.34
C GLY A 900 -45.24 -30.34 -24.97
N TYR A 901 -45.81 -29.62 -23.99
CA TYR A 901 -47.18 -29.82 -23.52
C TYR A 901 -48.17 -28.75 -24.00
N ILE A 902 -47.75 -27.51 -24.25
CA ILE A 902 -48.66 -26.44 -24.67
C ILE A 902 -48.71 -26.38 -26.19
N GLN A 903 -49.92 -26.53 -26.73
CA GLN A 903 -50.17 -26.60 -28.17
C GLN A 903 -50.47 -25.23 -28.77
N ASP A 904 -51.29 -24.42 -28.10
CA ASP A 904 -51.66 -23.08 -28.57
C ASP A 904 -52.16 -22.20 -27.41
N VAL A 905 -52.02 -20.88 -27.55
CA VAL A 905 -52.49 -19.87 -26.59
C VAL A 905 -53.16 -18.74 -27.36
N PHE A 906 -54.50 -18.68 -27.33
CA PHE A 906 -55.27 -17.79 -28.21
C PHE A 906 -56.59 -17.28 -27.58
N PRO A 907 -57.11 -16.12 -28.06
CA PRO A 907 -56.44 -15.16 -28.92
C PRO A 907 -55.28 -14.48 -28.16
N ASN A 908 -54.16 -14.28 -28.82
CA ASN A 908 -53.01 -13.52 -28.29
C ASN A 908 -52.61 -12.50 -29.36
N PRO A 909 -53.00 -11.21 -29.23
CA PRO A 909 -53.48 -10.56 -28.01
C PRO A 909 -54.91 -10.96 -27.56
N ALA A 910 -55.12 -11.05 -26.24
CA ALA A 910 -56.41 -11.35 -25.61
C ALA A 910 -57.14 -10.07 -25.19
N THR A 911 -58.48 -10.06 -25.28
CA THR A 911 -59.32 -8.95 -24.79
C THR A 911 -59.99 -9.33 -23.47
N ASP A 912 -60.88 -10.31 -23.46
CA ASP A 912 -61.62 -10.69 -22.24
C ASP A 912 -61.28 -12.11 -21.76
N VAL A 913 -60.93 -13.00 -22.69
CA VAL A 913 -60.67 -14.42 -22.41
C VAL A 913 -59.42 -14.87 -23.16
N LEU A 914 -58.58 -15.65 -22.49
CA LEU A 914 -57.43 -16.34 -23.07
C LEU A 914 -57.62 -17.85 -22.94
N THR A 915 -57.49 -18.59 -24.04
CA THR A 915 -57.59 -20.05 -24.07
C THR A 915 -56.20 -20.66 -24.24
N VAL A 916 -55.90 -21.72 -23.48
CA VAL A 916 -54.68 -22.51 -23.61
C VAL A 916 -55.06 -23.94 -24.01
N LEU A 917 -54.58 -24.39 -25.17
CA LEU A 917 -54.65 -25.79 -25.61
C LEU A 917 -53.41 -26.54 -25.14
N HIS A 918 -53.56 -27.76 -24.62
CA HIS A 918 -52.45 -28.50 -24.06
C HIS A 918 -52.60 -30.03 -24.14
N SER A 919 -51.49 -30.73 -23.95
CA SER A 919 -51.36 -32.18 -23.77
C SER A 919 -50.82 -32.56 -22.37
N LEU A 920 -50.92 -31.66 -21.37
CA LEU A 920 -50.51 -31.93 -19.99
C LEU A 920 -51.11 -33.24 -19.44
N PRO A 921 -50.34 -34.02 -18.64
CA PRO A 921 -50.81 -35.23 -17.97
C PRO A 921 -52.04 -34.97 -17.06
N ALA A 922 -53.13 -35.71 -17.30
CA ALA A 922 -54.40 -35.54 -16.58
C ALA A 922 -54.45 -36.21 -15.19
N ASN A 923 -53.32 -36.74 -14.69
CA ASN A 923 -53.24 -37.43 -13.40
C ASN A 923 -52.87 -36.49 -12.23
N GLN A 924 -52.61 -35.21 -12.48
CA GLN A 924 -52.22 -34.23 -11.47
C GLN A 924 -53.00 -32.92 -11.65
N PRO A 925 -53.31 -32.19 -10.56
CA PRO A 925 -53.91 -30.86 -10.66
C PRO A 925 -52.91 -29.84 -11.22
N LEU A 926 -53.42 -28.82 -11.91
CA LEU A 926 -52.62 -27.72 -12.47
C LEU A 926 -52.93 -26.43 -11.72
N LEU A 927 -51.88 -25.73 -11.28
CA LEU A 927 -51.95 -24.35 -10.83
C LEU A 927 -51.32 -23.46 -11.92
N LEU A 928 -52.07 -22.45 -12.36
CA LEU A 928 -51.53 -21.37 -13.17
C LEU A 928 -51.35 -20.14 -12.31
N ARG A 929 -50.19 -19.50 -12.42
CA ARG A 929 -49.93 -18.19 -11.82
C ARG A 929 -49.71 -17.18 -12.94
N VAL A 930 -50.35 -16.01 -12.84
CA VAL A 930 -50.24 -14.96 -13.85
C VAL A 930 -49.41 -13.82 -13.29
N PHE A 931 -48.40 -13.39 -14.03
CA PHE A 931 -47.49 -12.31 -13.65
C PHE A 931 -47.53 -11.18 -14.66
N ASP A 932 -47.43 -9.93 -14.20
CA ASP A 932 -47.21 -8.77 -15.07
C ASP A 932 -45.74 -8.62 -15.49
N MET A 933 -45.43 -7.63 -16.34
CA MET A 933 -44.05 -7.33 -16.78
C MET A 933 -43.10 -6.88 -15.66
N GLN A 934 -43.63 -6.56 -14.47
CA GLN A 934 -42.84 -6.23 -13.28
C GLN A 934 -42.64 -7.46 -12.38
N GLY A 935 -43.07 -8.65 -12.81
CA GLY A 935 -42.92 -9.90 -12.07
C GLY A 935 -43.91 -10.07 -10.92
N ARG A 936 -44.93 -9.21 -10.79
CA ARG A 936 -45.92 -9.30 -9.72
C ARG A 936 -46.99 -10.32 -10.09
N GLN A 937 -47.32 -11.23 -9.18
CA GLN A 937 -48.45 -12.15 -9.39
C GLN A 937 -49.77 -11.37 -9.34
N VAL A 938 -50.47 -11.30 -10.45
CA VAL A 938 -51.74 -10.57 -10.61
C VAL A 938 -52.96 -11.49 -10.54
N ASP A 939 -52.77 -12.81 -10.75
CA ASP A 939 -53.85 -13.80 -10.66
C ASP A 939 -53.29 -15.21 -10.42
N GLN A 940 -54.15 -16.12 -9.94
CA GLN A 940 -53.88 -17.55 -9.87
C GLN A 940 -55.14 -18.38 -10.09
N ILE A 941 -55.02 -19.46 -10.86
CA ILE A 941 -56.15 -20.30 -11.24
C ILE A 941 -55.77 -21.76 -11.05
N GLN A 942 -56.60 -22.50 -10.30
CA GLN A 942 -56.40 -23.91 -10.03
C GLN A 942 -57.38 -24.75 -10.83
N TYR A 943 -56.86 -25.70 -11.60
CA TYR A 943 -57.62 -26.68 -12.36
C TYR A 943 -57.48 -28.06 -11.71
N SER A 944 -58.62 -28.71 -11.48
CA SER A 944 -58.67 -30.10 -11.03
C SER A 944 -58.18 -31.06 -12.12
N GLN A 945 -57.84 -32.29 -11.73
CA GLN A 945 -57.43 -33.35 -12.66
C GLN A 945 -58.46 -33.57 -13.79
N ASN A 946 -59.75 -33.47 -13.48
CA ASN A 946 -60.83 -33.61 -14.47
C ASN A 946 -60.85 -32.44 -15.47
N GLU A 947 -60.52 -31.22 -15.04
CA GLU A 947 -60.47 -30.05 -15.92
C GLU A 947 -59.23 -30.08 -16.81
N VAL A 948 -58.08 -30.52 -16.29
CA VAL A 948 -56.86 -30.76 -17.09
C VAL A 948 -57.11 -31.85 -18.15
N SER A 949 -57.92 -32.86 -17.85
CA SER A 949 -58.25 -33.93 -18.82
C SER A 949 -59.01 -33.46 -20.07
N ALA A 950 -59.57 -32.24 -20.06
CA ALA A 950 -60.28 -31.67 -21.20
C ALA A 950 -59.34 -31.21 -22.34
N GLY A 951 -58.02 -31.13 -22.11
CA GLY A 951 -57.02 -30.71 -23.10
C GLY A 951 -57.05 -29.21 -23.44
N GLN A 952 -57.90 -28.45 -22.75
CA GLN A 952 -57.98 -27.00 -22.86
C GLN A 952 -58.52 -26.38 -21.58
N PHE A 953 -58.12 -25.14 -21.30
CA PHE A 953 -58.75 -24.32 -20.27
C PHE A 953 -58.74 -22.83 -20.65
N THR A 954 -59.59 -22.05 -19.99
CA THR A 954 -59.83 -20.64 -20.29
C THR A 954 -59.60 -19.76 -19.08
N LEU A 955 -58.84 -18.68 -19.25
CA LEU A 955 -58.59 -17.64 -18.26
C LEU A 955 -59.44 -16.41 -18.59
N ASN A 956 -60.14 -15.85 -17.59
CA ASN A 956 -60.80 -14.55 -17.72
C ASN A 956 -59.77 -13.47 -17.42
N VAL A 957 -59.41 -12.69 -18.44
CA VAL A 957 -58.38 -11.65 -18.36
C VAL A 957 -58.98 -10.25 -18.55
N GLY A 958 -60.31 -10.12 -18.61
CA GLY A 958 -60.99 -8.85 -18.89
C GLY A 958 -60.68 -7.73 -17.89
N ASP A 959 -60.43 -8.08 -16.64
CA ASP A 959 -60.09 -7.14 -15.57
C ASP A 959 -58.60 -6.79 -15.52
N TYR A 960 -57.76 -7.42 -16.35
CA TYR A 960 -56.33 -7.13 -16.40
C TYR A 960 -56.09 -5.81 -17.14
N THR A 961 -55.14 -5.01 -16.65
CA THR A 961 -54.70 -3.80 -17.34
C THR A 961 -54.07 -4.13 -18.69
N GLN A 962 -54.13 -3.22 -19.66
CA GLN A 962 -53.46 -3.40 -20.94
C GLN A 962 -51.95 -3.58 -20.74
N GLY A 963 -51.37 -4.65 -21.31
CA GLY A 963 -49.95 -4.96 -21.10
C GLY A 963 -49.58 -6.40 -21.42
N MET A 964 -48.28 -6.71 -21.31
CA MET A 964 -47.75 -8.06 -21.44
C MET A 964 -47.81 -8.79 -20.10
N TYR A 965 -48.13 -10.08 -20.14
CA TYR A 965 -48.25 -10.95 -18.98
C TYR A 965 -47.54 -12.28 -19.22
N SER A 966 -47.20 -12.98 -18.13
CA SER A 966 -46.59 -14.31 -18.13
C SER A 966 -47.48 -15.29 -17.36
N LEU A 967 -47.71 -16.47 -17.94
CA LEU A 967 -48.44 -17.58 -17.34
C LEU A 967 -47.45 -18.65 -16.90
N ASN A 968 -47.28 -18.83 -15.60
CA ASN A 968 -46.46 -19.90 -15.04
C ASN A 968 -47.32 -21.15 -14.78
N PHE A 969 -46.82 -22.31 -15.17
CA PHE A 969 -47.53 -23.60 -15.09
C PHE A 969 -46.92 -24.48 -14.00
N VAL A 970 -47.71 -24.85 -13.00
CA VAL A 970 -47.28 -25.74 -11.91
C VAL A 970 -48.17 -26.97 -11.89
N LEU A 971 -47.67 -28.11 -12.38
CA LEU A 971 -48.40 -29.38 -12.47
C LEU A 971 -47.99 -30.30 -11.31
N GLY A 972 -48.96 -30.67 -10.46
CA GLY A 972 -48.70 -31.55 -9.31
C GLY A 972 -47.61 -31.07 -8.35
N GLY A 973 -47.44 -29.75 -8.26
CA GLY A 973 -46.38 -29.11 -7.44
C GLY A 973 -45.07 -28.86 -8.18
N LYS A 974 -44.87 -29.43 -9.37
CA LYS A 974 -43.68 -29.19 -10.21
C LYS A 974 -43.91 -28.00 -11.13
N ASN A 975 -43.07 -26.97 -11.03
CA ASN A 975 -43.05 -25.87 -11.99
C ASN A 975 -42.58 -26.42 -13.35
N LEU A 976 -43.34 -26.14 -14.40
CA LEU A 976 -43.05 -26.56 -15.78
C LEU A 976 -42.49 -25.42 -16.62
N GLY A 977 -42.54 -24.15 -16.17
CA GLY A 977 -42.10 -22.99 -16.95
C GLY A 977 -43.21 -21.95 -17.18
N SER A 978 -42.96 -20.97 -18.04
CA SER A 978 -43.89 -19.87 -18.26
C SER A 978 -44.07 -19.48 -19.74
N LEU A 979 -45.28 -19.04 -20.11
CA LEU A 979 -45.60 -18.53 -21.46
C LEU A 979 -46.12 -17.09 -21.40
N LYS A 980 -45.73 -16.27 -22.39
CA LYS A 980 -46.17 -14.87 -22.46
C LYS A 980 -47.44 -14.71 -23.29
N PHE A 981 -48.34 -13.85 -22.84
CA PHE A 981 -49.46 -13.36 -23.65
C PHE A 981 -49.61 -11.84 -23.51
N ASN A 982 -50.22 -11.23 -24.52
CA ASN A 982 -50.50 -9.80 -24.55
C ASN A 982 -51.98 -9.54 -24.25
N LYS A 983 -52.28 -8.70 -23.26
CA LYS A 983 -53.62 -8.18 -22.99
C LYS A 983 -53.78 -6.85 -23.72
N HIS A 984 -54.72 -6.82 -24.66
CA HIS A 984 -55.08 -5.63 -25.45
C HIS A 984 -56.17 -4.80 -24.76
#